data_AF-A0A8H4RCF0-F1
#
_entry.id   AF-A0A8H4RCF0-F1
#
_cell.length_a   1.000
_cell.length_b   1.000
_cell.length_c   1.000
_cell.angle_alpha   90.00
_cell.angle_beta   90.00
_cell.angle_gamma   90.00
#
_symmetry.space_group_name_H-M   'P 1'
#
loop_
_entity.id
_entity.type
_entity.pdbx_description
1 polymer ?
#
loop_
_entity_poly.entity_id
_entity_poly.type
_entity_poly.pdbx_seq_one_letter_code
_entity_poly.pdbx_strand_id
1 'polypeptide(L)'
;MADNATLYSCSAADNAFRLAITSACRSGFDFTLMFEQSILSILPSALLLLLTPVRLYALYGENVKTVRDVRYGAKAAAVAVLAAVQMSLLILWATYDNLRTLASIPAAALSFVNALALGQLSYLEHTRSLQPSTLITAYLLLSLLFDAAQARTLYLRANSNVLAAVFTASIALKLAVLVLEAQNKRSSLKQPYRNYAREALSGIFNRSVFWWLNPLFVGGFSKVLTLEDLGSIDESLASEPLRDRIQTIWDARKKPEGEHALSIACIKTLKWPILSSIFPRACLIAFNYSQTFLISRVISFVGDSSTVQSKNDGYGLIGAAALIYTGIALSTVHFKHRLYRTITMFRGAAVGLIHNKTMKLQDGVYNESAAVTLMSTDIDRIASSMVSVHEVWAQLIEVIIGIWLLARQLGWVSIITVVLMILSSIGTQRVSRKFGNAQKIWTAATQKRIAMTSSMLGSMKSAKIMGLAGTMTESIQGQREAEVSLSRRYRWIVILITVIGSIPTGYGPVLTFIAFAIQAHIRHENALSTNQAFTSLAILSLVTAPVQALLLAAPMVAAGNGCIQRIQTFLRASSWEDARLLLEETTSLSSQDLSDNIEMEEMSGKVTGSVAVSVKNLILRYNLTSEPALNDIDMELKRGSLTMLVGPIGSGKSSLMKAVLGELPYQSGTIIVASKSFAYSAQTSWLLNISIRQIICGPIEDTPIDENWYRTVLHACALDEDLQQLPDSDESVIGSRGASAQRGTEAAGGAGAGSLCEARHRTAR
;
A
#
# COMPACT_ATOMS: atom_id res chain seq x y z
N MET A 1 -67.27 -14.61 -6.94
CA MET A 1 -67.25 -13.26 -7.57
C MET A 1 -66.31 -12.28 -6.87
N ALA A 2 -66.16 -12.32 -5.54
CA ALA A 2 -65.21 -11.45 -4.81
C ALA A 2 -63.72 -11.70 -5.14
N ASP A 3 -63.31 -12.97 -5.39
CA ASP A 3 -61.91 -13.30 -5.67
C ASP A 3 -61.41 -12.82 -7.05
N ASN A 4 -62.28 -12.72 -8.05
CA ASN A 4 -61.89 -12.18 -9.36
C ASN A 4 -61.70 -10.66 -9.31
N ALA A 5 -62.47 -9.94 -8.48
CA ALA A 5 -62.34 -8.49 -8.34
C ALA A 5 -61.04 -8.09 -7.62
N THR A 6 -60.57 -8.88 -6.65
CA THR A 6 -59.28 -8.68 -5.96
C THR A 6 -58.08 -9.07 -6.84
N LEU A 7 -58.22 -10.09 -7.71
CA LEU A 7 -57.17 -10.46 -8.68
C LEU A 7 -56.94 -9.36 -9.74
N TYR A 8 -58.02 -8.77 -10.29
CA TYR A 8 -57.92 -7.66 -11.25
C TYR A 8 -57.34 -6.38 -10.63
N SER A 9 -57.62 -6.11 -9.35
CA SER A 9 -57.06 -4.94 -8.65
C SER A 9 -55.55 -5.09 -8.37
N CYS A 10 -55.07 -6.30 -8.06
CA CYS A 10 -53.64 -6.54 -7.85
C CYS A 10 -52.81 -6.54 -9.14
N SER A 11 -53.34 -7.03 -10.27
CA SER A 11 -52.63 -6.94 -11.56
C SER A 11 -52.47 -5.50 -12.05
N ALA A 12 -53.46 -4.64 -11.80
CA ALA A 12 -53.37 -3.22 -12.10
C ALA A 12 -52.36 -2.50 -11.17
N ALA A 13 -52.34 -2.87 -9.89
CA ALA A 13 -51.37 -2.34 -8.92
C ALA A 13 -49.92 -2.75 -9.25
N ASP A 14 -49.68 -3.98 -9.72
CA ASP A 14 -48.37 -4.47 -10.16
C ASP A 14 -47.84 -3.74 -11.41
N ASN A 15 -48.74 -3.19 -12.23
CA ASN A 15 -48.43 -2.38 -13.41
C ASN A 15 -48.13 -0.91 -13.10
N ALA A 16 -48.27 -0.49 -11.84
CA ALA A 16 -47.88 0.84 -11.41
C ALA A 16 -46.42 0.83 -10.92
N PHE A 17 -45.64 1.84 -11.32
CA PHE A 17 -44.29 2.04 -10.79
C PHE A 17 -44.37 2.61 -9.36
N ARG A 18 -44.39 1.73 -8.35
CA ARG A 18 -44.46 2.09 -6.93
C ARG A 18 -43.51 1.22 -6.12
N LEU A 19 -42.92 1.79 -5.07
CA LEU A 19 -41.97 1.08 -4.21
C LEU A 19 -42.64 0.07 -3.27
N ALA A 20 -43.92 0.24 -2.97
CA ALA A 20 -44.69 -0.70 -2.14
C ALA A 20 -46.04 -0.97 -2.79
N ILE A 21 -46.46 -2.22 -2.77
CA ILE A 21 -47.79 -2.62 -3.22
C ILE A 21 -48.86 -2.18 -2.20
N THR A 22 -50.08 -1.92 -2.66
CA THR A 22 -51.20 -1.52 -1.81
C THR A 22 -51.53 -2.60 -0.77
N SER A 23 -51.97 -2.20 0.44
CA SER A 23 -52.31 -3.13 1.54
C SER A 23 -53.37 -4.18 1.19
N ALA A 24 -54.19 -3.93 0.18
CA ALA A 24 -55.17 -4.87 -0.38
C ALA A 24 -54.55 -6.08 -1.12
N CYS A 25 -53.26 -6.01 -1.46
CA CYS A 25 -52.53 -7.00 -2.25
C CYS A 25 -51.25 -7.44 -1.52
N ARG A 26 -50.99 -8.75 -1.44
CA ARG A 26 -49.79 -9.34 -0.81
C ARG A 26 -49.45 -8.75 0.58
N SER A 27 -50.48 -8.46 1.40
CA SER A 27 -50.34 -7.85 2.73
C SER A 27 -49.57 -6.52 2.80
N GLY A 28 -49.34 -5.84 1.66
CA GLY A 28 -48.59 -4.58 1.60
C GLY A 28 -47.06 -4.70 1.77
N PHE A 29 -46.51 -5.92 1.74
CA PHE A 29 -45.10 -6.23 2.01
C PHE A 29 -44.38 -6.78 0.75
N ASP A 30 -44.59 -6.17 -0.42
CA ASP A 30 -43.84 -6.50 -1.63
C ASP A 30 -43.66 -5.26 -2.51
N PHE A 31 -42.63 -5.28 -3.35
CA PHE A 31 -42.48 -4.31 -4.42
C PHE A 31 -43.54 -4.57 -5.50
N THR A 32 -43.89 -3.55 -6.31
CA THR A 32 -44.68 -3.84 -7.51
C THR A 32 -43.83 -4.58 -8.52
N LEU A 33 -44.43 -5.53 -9.24
CA LEU A 33 -43.71 -6.32 -10.25
C LEU A 33 -43.02 -5.43 -11.32
N MET A 34 -43.65 -4.30 -11.68
CA MET A 34 -43.03 -3.31 -12.57
C MET A 34 -41.76 -2.69 -11.96
N PHE A 35 -41.73 -2.38 -10.66
CA PHE A 35 -40.53 -1.87 -9.98
C PHE A 35 -39.42 -2.92 -9.95
N GLU A 36 -39.74 -4.17 -9.59
CA GLU A 36 -38.76 -5.26 -9.57
C GLU A 36 -38.15 -5.48 -10.96
N GLN A 37 -38.97 -5.58 -11.99
CA GLN A 37 -38.49 -5.79 -13.36
C GLN A 37 -37.67 -4.58 -13.86
N SER A 38 -38.08 -3.36 -13.54
CA SER A 38 -37.38 -2.14 -14.00
C SER A 38 -36.08 -1.86 -13.28
N ILE A 39 -36.03 -2.00 -11.94
CA ILE A 39 -34.87 -1.62 -11.13
C ILE A 39 -34.05 -2.84 -10.73
N LEU A 40 -34.68 -3.95 -10.37
CA LEU A 40 -33.96 -5.13 -9.87
C LEU A 40 -33.51 -6.06 -11.00
N SER A 41 -34.18 -6.08 -12.15
CA SER A 41 -33.74 -6.88 -13.32
C SER A 41 -33.10 -6.05 -14.43
N ILE A 42 -33.75 -4.99 -14.93
CA ILE A 42 -33.24 -4.23 -16.08
C ILE A 42 -31.96 -3.45 -15.75
N LEU A 43 -31.87 -2.78 -14.59
CA LEU A 43 -30.70 -1.97 -14.25
C LEU A 43 -29.39 -2.80 -14.13
N PRO A 44 -29.32 -3.92 -13.37
CA PRO A 44 -28.12 -4.76 -13.36
C PRO A 44 -27.81 -5.35 -14.73
N SER A 45 -28.86 -5.68 -15.49
CA SER A 45 -28.73 -6.23 -16.82
C SER A 45 -28.14 -5.23 -17.82
N ALA A 46 -28.59 -3.98 -17.78
CA ALA A 46 -28.07 -2.91 -18.62
C ALA A 46 -26.63 -2.54 -18.23
N LEU A 47 -26.32 -2.49 -16.93
CA LEU A 47 -24.96 -2.22 -16.45
C LEU A 47 -23.97 -3.30 -16.92
N LEU A 48 -24.37 -4.58 -16.88
CA LEU A 48 -23.55 -5.67 -17.41
C LEU A 48 -23.28 -5.47 -18.90
N LEU A 49 -24.31 -5.19 -19.71
CA LEU A 49 -24.15 -4.99 -21.16
C LEU A 49 -23.32 -3.75 -21.49
N LEU A 50 -23.37 -2.69 -20.70
CA LEU A 50 -22.53 -1.51 -20.89
C LEU A 50 -21.06 -1.78 -20.58
N LEU A 51 -20.76 -2.59 -19.55
CA LEU A 51 -19.40 -2.90 -19.14
C LEU A 51 -18.76 -4.03 -19.95
N THR A 52 -19.57 -4.91 -20.54
CA THR A 52 -19.08 -6.09 -21.27
C THR A 52 -18.18 -5.71 -22.46
N PRO A 53 -18.55 -4.77 -23.38
CA PRO A 53 -17.70 -4.36 -24.49
C PRO A 53 -16.34 -3.82 -24.05
N VAL A 54 -16.32 -2.97 -23.00
CA VAL A 54 -15.08 -2.41 -22.44
C VAL A 54 -14.16 -3.51 -21.94
N ARG A 55 -14.73 -4.51 -21.26
CA ARG A 55 -13.98 -5.65 -20.73
C ARG A 55 -13.51 -6.59 -21.84
N LEU A 56 -14.35 -6.84 -22.84
CA LEU A 56 -14.00 -7.64 -24.03
C LEU A 56 -12.83 -7.00 -24.78
N TYR A 57 -12.85 -5.68 -24.98
CA TYR A 57 -11.76 -4.94 -25.61
C TYR A 57 -10.44 -5.10 -24.85
N ALA A 58 -10.48 -4.96 -23.51
CA ALA A 58 -9.30 -5.16 -22.67
C ALA A 58 -8.75 -6.59 -22.74
N LEU A 59 -9.63 -7.61 -22.79
CA LEU A 59 -9.23 -9.01 -22.90
C LEU A 59 -8.78 -9.39 -24.32
N TYR A 60 -9.22 -8.67 -25.35
CA TYR A 60 -8.86 -8.99 -26.73
C TYR A 60 -7.36 -8.76 -27.01
N GLY A 61 -6.73 -7.82 -26.31
CA GLY A 61 -5.29 -7.56 -26.39
C GLY A 61 -4.41 -8.52 -25.57
N GLU A 62 -5.00 -9.39 -24.75
CA GLU A 62 -4.25 -10.27 -23.84
C GLU A 62 -3.96 -11.65 -24.46
N ASN A 63 -2.80 -12.22 -24.11
CA ASN A 63 -2.40 -13.56 -24.54
C ASN A 63 -3.20 -14.66 -23.82
N VAL A 64 -3.25 -15.86 -24.42
CA VAL A 64 -3.91 -17.04 -23.83
C VAL A 64 -3.05 -17.62 -22.70
N LYS A 65 -3.56 -17.56 -21.46
CA LYS A 65 -2.84 -17.91 -20.21
C LYS A 65 -3.18 -19.29 -19.67
N THR A 66 -4.25 -19.94 -20.17
CA THR A 66 -4.68 -21.27 -19.70
C THR A 66 -4.48 -22.38 -20.73
N VAL A 67 -4.43 -23.61 -20.23
CA VAL A 67 -4.48 -24.85 -21.01
C VAL A 67 -5.94 -25.30 -21.11
N ARG A 68 -6.27 -26.14 -22.10
CA ARG A 68 -7.61 -26.75 -22.22
C ARG A 68 -7.93 -27.53 -20.94
N ASP A 69 -9.09 -27.22 -20.33
CA ASP A 69 -9.54 -27.78 -19.06
C ASP A 69 -11.02 -28.17 -19.16
N VAL A 70 -11.39 -29.28 -18.52
CA VAL A 70 -12.78 -29.79 -18.42
C VAL A 70 -13.69 -28.77 -17.75
N ARG A 71 -13.15 -27.97 -16.83
CA ARG A 71 -13.91 -26.91 -16.13
C ARG A 71 -14.48 -25.86 -17.09
N TYR A 72 -13.78 -25.57 -18.18
CA TYR A 72 -14.32 -24.66 -19.21
C TYR A 72 -15.54 -25.27 -19.89
N GLY A 73 -15.48 -26.57 -20.23
CA GLY A 73 -16.63 -27.29 -20.81
C GLY A 73 -17.86 -27.24 -19.90
N ALA A 74 -17.67 -27.45 -18.58
CA ALA A 74 -18.75 -27.33 -17.60
C ALA A 74 -19.34 -25.91 -17.52
N LYS A 75 -18.50 -24.87 -17.57
CA LYS A 75 -18.94 -23.47 -17.61
C LYS A 75 -19.75 -23.15 -18.86
N ALA A 76 -19.22 -23.52 -20.03
CA ALA A 76 -19.88 -23.29 -21.30
C ALA A 76 -21.23 -24.01 -21.38
N ALA A 77 -21.30 -25.26 -20.91
CA ALA A 77 -22.55 -26.01 -20.82
C ALA A 77 -23.57 -25.32 -19.88
N ALA A 78 -23.16 -24.92 -18.68
CA ALA A 78 -24.04 -24.26 -17.72
C ALA A 78 -24.60 -22.93 -18.26
N VAL A 79 -23.77 -22.12 -18.93
CA VAL A 79 -24.21 -20.86 -19.55
C VAL A 79 -25.11 -21.11 -20.76
N ALA A 80 -24.86 -22.14 -21.56
CA ALA A 80 -25.72 -22.51 -22.69
C ALA A 80 -27.12 -22.95 -22.22
N VAL A 81 -27.20 -23.76 -21.17
CA VAL A 81 -28.49 -24.14 -20.57
C VAL A 81 -29.18 -22.91 -19.96
N LEU A 82 -28.42 -22.00 -19.34
CA LEU A 82 -28.99 -20.75 -18.82
C LEU A 82 -29.60 -19.89 -19.94
N ALA A 83 -28.91 -19.78 -21.09
CA ALA A 83 -29.44 -19.06 -22.25
C ALA A 83 -30.73 -19.70 -22.79
N ALA A 84 -30.80 -21.03 -22.84
CA ALA A 84 -32.01 -21.76 -23.25
C ALA A 84 -33.19 -21.53 -22.29
N VAL A 85 -32.95 -21.54 -20.97
CA VAL A 85 -33.97 -21.24 -19.96
C VAL A 85 -34.41 -19.77 -20.03
N GLN A 86 -33.49 -18.83 -20.25
CA GLN A 86 -33.83 -17.42 -20.43
C GLN A 86 -34.65 -17.16 -21.69
N MET A 87 -34.34 -17.86 -22.78
CA MET A 87 -35.16 -17.84 -24.01
C MET A 87 -36.57 -18.39 -23.74
N SER A 88 -36.66 -19.49 -22.98
CA SER A 88 -37.95 -20.07 -22.58
C SER A 88 -38.77 -19.09 -21.73
N LEU A 89 -38.13 -18.37 -20.79
CA LEU A 89 -38.78 -17.32 -20.01
C LEU A 89 -39.26 -16.16 -20.87
N LEU A 90 -38.47 -15.73 -21.88
CA LEU A 90 -38.88 -14.70 -22.83
C LEU A 90 -40.13 -15.12 -23.62
N ILE A 91 -40.19 -16.38 -24.08
CA ILE A 91 -41.36 -16.93 -24.77
C ILE A 91 -42.57 -16.95 -23.83
N LEU A 92 -42.41 -17.45 -22.60
CA LEU A 92 -43.49 -17.50 -21.61
C LEU A 92 -44.04 -16.09 -21.29
N TRP A 93 -43.16 -15.10 -21.10
CA TRP A 93 -43.59 -13.71 -20.88
C TRP A 93 -44.28 -13.07 -22.11
N ALA A 94 -44.00 -13.57 -23.32
CA ALA A 94 -44.65 -13.13 -24.55
C ALA A 94 -46.01 -13.82 -24.79
N THR A 95 -46.20 -15.05 -24.29
CA THR A 95 -47.46 -15.81 -24.48
C THR A 95 -48.52 -15.51 -23.42
N TYR A 96 -48.12 -15.15 -22.19
CA TYR A 96 -49.05 -14.90 -21.07
C TYR A 96 -49.38 -13.40 -20.91
N ASP A 97 -50.33 -12.89 -21.70
CA ASP A 97 -50.70 -11.47 -21.67
C ASP A 97 -51.31 -11.00 -20.33
N ASN A 98 -52.07 -11.85 -19.64
CA ASN A 98 -52.76 -11.50 -18.38
C ASN A 98 -51.81 -11.22 -17.20
N LEU A 99 -50.54 -11.62 -17.30
CA LEU A 99 -49.54 -11.51 -16.22
C LEU A 99 -48.46 -10.47 -16.52
N ARG A 100 -48.47 -9.91 -17.74
CA ARG A 100 -47.42 -9.05 -18.25
C ARG A 100 -47.50 -7.63 -17.69
N THR A 101 -46.33 -7.07 -17.35
CA THR A 101 -46.18 -5.62 -17.18
C THR A 101 -45.47 -5.01 -18.37
N LEU A 102 -45.51 -3.67 -18.48
CA LEU A 102 -44.75 -2.94 -19.50
C LEU A 102 -43.24 -3.25 -19.45
N ALA A 103 -42.72 -3.67 -18.29
CA ALA A 103 -41.30 -3.99 -18.09
C ALA A 103 -40.96 -5.48 -18.26
N SER A 104 -41.95 -6.39 -18.33
CA SER A 104 -41.71 -7.84 -18.35
C SER A 104 -40.97 -8.34 -19.60
N ILE A 105 -41.40 -7.93 -20.79
CA ILE A 105 -40.73 -8.32 -22.05
C ILE A 105 -39.33 -7.69 -22.14
N PRO A 106 -39.14 -6.38 -21.91
CA PRO A 106 -37.80 -5.78 -21.91
C PRO A 106 -36.83 -6.45 -20.90
N ALA A 107 -37.29 -6.76 -19.69
CA ALA A 107 -36.48 -7.43 -18.67
C ALA A 107 -36.04 -8.84 -19.09
N ALA A 108 -36.98 -9.64 -19.63
CA ALA A 108 -36.67 -10.98 -20.13
C ALA A 108 -35.74 -10.95 -21.36
N ALA A 109 -35.95 -10.00 -22.27
CA ALA A 109 -35.10 -9.82 -23.44
C ALA A 109 -33.67 -9.45 -23.05
N LEU A 110 -33.50 -8.48 -22.15
CA LEU A 110 -32.17 -8.10 -21.64
C LEU A 110 -31.50 -9.24 -20.87
N SER A 111 -32.26 -10.04 -20.12
CA SER A 111 -31.73 -11.22 -19.41
C SER A 111 -31.24 -12.30 -20.38
N PHE A 112 -31.95 -12.51 -21.50
CA PHE A 112 -31.51 -13.42 -22.56
C PHE A 112 -30.24 -12.91 -23.27
N VAL A 113 -30.20 -11.62 -23.64
CA VAL A 113 -29.00 -11.01 -24.25
C VAL A 113 -27.80 -11.09 -23.28
N ASN A 114 -28.03 -10.92 -21.98
CA ASN A 114 -26.99 -11.13 -20.97
C ASN A 114 -26.48 -12.56 -20.91
N ALA A 115 -27.35 -13.57 -21.02
CA ALA A 115 -26.90 -14.96 -21.04
C ALA A 115 -25.96 -15.23 -22.24
N LEU A 116 -26.24 -14.64 -23.41
CA LEU A 116 -25.36 -14.71 -24.58
C LEU A 116 -24.03 -13.97 -24.34
N ALA A 117 -24.10 -12.74 -23.79
CA ALA A 117 -22.92 -11.94 -23.45
C ALA A 117 -22.02 -12.64 -22.41
N LEU A 118 -22.63 -13.30 -21.42
CA LEU A 118 -21.93 -14.11 -20.41
C LEU A 118 -21.19 -15.27 -21.04
N GLY A 119 -21.73 -15.91 -22.10
CA GLY A 119 -21.04 -16.99 -22.80
C GLY A 119 -19.72 -16.52 -23.43
N GLN A 120 -19.76 -15.40 -24.16
CA GLN A 120 -18.57 -14.81 -24.77
C GLN A 120 -17.57 -14.32 -23.71
N LEU A 121 -18.05 -13.63 -22.68
CA LEU A 121 -17.20 -13.06 -21.65
C LEU A 121 -16.57 -14.14 -20.75
N SER A 122 -17.33 -15.18 -20.40
CA SER A 122 -16.84 -16.34 -19.63
C SER A 122 -15.70 -17.05 -20.36
N TYR A 123 -15.79 -17.23 -21.69
CA TYR A 123 -14.73 -17.82 -22.48
C TYR A 123 -13.43 -17.00 -22.46
N LEU A 124 -13.53 -15.70 -22.72
CA LEU A 124 -12.34 -14.83 -22.75
C LEU A 124 -11.73 -14.64 -21.36
N GLU A 125 -12.55 -14.52 -20.32
CA GLU A 125 -12.06 -14.48 -18.93
C GLU A 125 -11.43 -15.82 -18.52
N HIS A 126 -11.97 -16.96 -18.94
CA HIS A 126 -11.35 -18.25 -18.65
C HIS A 126 -9.99 -18.42 -19.35
N THR A 127 -9.86 -17.94 -20.58
CA THR A 127 -8.66 -18.16 -21.39
C THR A 127 -7.54 -17.14 -21.17
N ARG A 128 -7.88 -15.87 -20.91
CA ARG A 128 -6.92 -14.76 -20.94
C ARG A 128 -6.72 -14.04 -19.61
N SER A 129 -7.58 -14.26 -18.62
CA SER A 129 -7.49 -13.64 -17.29
C SER A 129 -6.88 -14.57 -16.24
N LEU A 130 -6.03 -14.03 -15.38
CA LEU A 130 -5.40 -14.76 -14.27
C LEU A 130 -6.40 -15.06 -13.14
N GLN A 131 -7.41 -14.21 -12.98
CA GLN A 131 -8.37 -14.27 -11.89
C GLN A 131 -9.73 -14.80 -12.42
N PRO A 132 -10.57 -15.37 -11.54
CA PRO A 132 -12.01 -15.44 -11.77
C PRO A 132 -12.59 -14.06 -12.10
N SER A 133 -13.54 -13.98 -13.03
CA SER A 133 -14.10 -12.69 -13.46
C SER A 133 -14.86 -12.02 -12.33
N THR A 134 -14.39 -10.84 -11.90
CA THR A 134 -15.06 -10.04 -10.87
C THR A 134 -16.40 -9.49 -11.36
N LEU A 135 -16.49 -9.14 -12.64
CA LEU A 135 -17.67 -8.56 -13.26
C LEU A 135 -18.80 -9.59 -13.37
N ILE A 136 -18.50 -10.80 -13.86
CA ILE A 136 -19.50 -11.89 -13.96
C ILE A 136 -19.98 -12.30 -12.56
N THR A 137 -19.04 -12.50 -11.63
CA THR A 137 -19.39 -12.95 -10.27
C THR A 137 -20.18 -11.90 -9.50
N ALA A 138 -19.85 -10.61 -9.63
CA ALA A 138 -20.62 -9.52 -9.02
C ALA A 138 -22.02 -9.40 -9.62
N TYR A 139 -22.17 -9.48 -10.95
CA TYR A 139 -23.47 -9.45 -11.61
C TYR A 139 -24.35 -10.61 -11.17
N LEU A 140 -23.82 -11.85 -11.21
CA LEU A 140 -24.59 -13.04 -10.83
C LEU A 140 -25.00 -13.00 -9.36
N LEU A 141 -24.12 -12.56 -8.46
CA LEU A 141 -24.47 -12.39 -7.04
C LEU A 141 -25.59 -11.37 -6.83
N LEU A 142 -25.48 -10.20 -7.46
CA LEU A 142 -26.48 -9.14 -7.35
C LEU A 142 -27.82 -9.58 -7.98
N SER A 143 -27.77 -10.20 -9.16
CA SER A 143 -28.94 -10.73 -9.85
C SER A 143 -29.61 -11.85 -9.05
N LEU A 144 -28.87 -12.73 -8.38
CA LEU A 144 -29.46 -13.78 -7.53
C LEU A 144 -30.24 -13.20 -6.36
N LEU A 145 -29.70 -12.18 -5.70
CA LEU A 145 -30.39 -11.49 -4.59
C LEU A 145 -31.69 -10.83 -5.07
N PHE A 146 -31.67 -10.22 -6.24
CA PHE A 146 -32.79 -9.51 -6.84
C PHE A 146 -33.85 -10.44 -7.43
N ASP A 147 -33.43 -11.49 -8.13
CA ASP A 147 -34.32 -12.51 -8.67
C ASP A 147 -35.00 -13.31 -7.54
N ALA A 148 -34.35 -13.49 -6.38
CA ALA A 148 -34.98 -14.14 -5.23
C ALA A 148 -36.22 -13.37 -4.73
N ALA A 149 -36.17 -12.04 -4.73
CA ALA A 149 -37.33 -11.21 -4.42
C ALA A 149 -38.43 -11.41 -5.47
N GLN A 150 -38.09 -11.33 -6.75
CA GLN A 150 -39.05 -11.52 -7.84
C GLN A 150 -39.67 -12.93 -7.87
N ALA A 151 -38.91 -13.97 -7.54
CA ALA A 151 -39.41 -15.34 -7.47
C ALA A 151 -40.51 -15.47 -6.39
N ARG A 152 -40.31 -14.86 -5.22
CA ARG A 152 -41.32 -14.81 -4.16
C ARG A 152 -42.59 -14.11 -4.67
N THR A 153 -42.45 -12.95 -5.31
CA THR A 153 -43.55 -12.18 -5.91
C THR A 153 -44.35 -13.01 -6.90
N LEU A 154 -43.67 -13.83 -7.72
CA LEU A 154 -44.30 -14.74 -8.68
C LEU A 154 -45.06 -15.90 -8.03
N TYR A 155 -44.56 -16.51 -6.95
CA TYR A 155 -45.29 -17.56 -6.21
C TYR A 155 -46.50 -17.01 -5.44
N LEU A 156 -46.41 -15.78 -4.94
CA LEU A 156 -47.53 -15.11 -4.27
C LEU A 156 -48.63 -14.70 -5.26
N ARG A 157 -48.34 -14.70 -6.56
CA ARG A 157 -49.31 -14.44 -7.63
C ARG A 157 -49.94 -15.78 -8.05
N ALA A 158 -51.07 -16.13 -7.45
CA ALA A 158 -51.77 -17.43 -7.50
C ALA A 158 -52.16 -18.01 -8.89
N ASN A 159 -51.73 -17.42 -10.01
CA ASN A 159 -52.22 -17.72 -11.36
C ASN A 159 -51.20 -18.43 -12.30
N SER A 160 -49.93 -18.63 -11.93
CA SER A 160 -48.96 -19.29 -12.84
C SER A 160 -47.79 -20.01 -12.16
N ASN A 161 -48.02 -21.24 -11.69
CA ASN A 161 -46.95 -22.09 -11.15
C ASN A 161 -45.85 -22.41 -12.17
N VAL A 162 -46.18 -22.49 -13.47
CA VAL A 162 -45.21 -22.81 -14.53
C VAL A 162 -44.16 -21.71 -14.68
N LEU A 163 -44.59 -20.45 -14.74
CA LEU A 163 -43.68 -19.31 -14.88
C LEU A 163 -42.79 -19.16 -13.64
N ALA A 164 -43.34 -19.33 -12.44
CA ALA A 164 -42.56 -19.30 -11.19
C ALA A 164 -41.55 -20.47 -11.11
N ALA A 165 -41.93 -21.67 -11.57
CA ALA A 165 -41.04 -22.85 -11.60
C ALA A 165 -39.88 -22.68 -12.60
N VAL A 166 -40.14 -22.16 -13.81
CA VAL A 166 -39.06 -21.92 -14.78
C VAL A 166 -38.16 -20.76 -14.32
N PHE A 167 -38.73 -19.74 -13.66
CA PHE A 167 -37.95 -18.63 -13.13
C PHE A 167 -37.04 -19.07 -11.96
N THR A 168 -37.52 -19.93 -11.06
CA THR A 168 -36.69 -20.54 -10.02
C THR A 168 -35.63 -21.48 -10.58
N ALA A 169 -35.92 -22.23 -11.65
CA ALA A 169 -34.91 -23.01 -12.36
C ALA A 169 -33.78 -22.10 -12.92
N SER A 170 -34.13 -20.91 -13.42
CA SER A 170 -33.14 -19.90 -13.82
C SER A 170 -32.28 -19.43 -12.64
N ILE A 171 -32.86 -19.21 -11.46
CA ILE A 171 -32.09 -18.83 -10.25
C ILE A 171 -31.12 -19.95 -9.87
N ALA A 172 -31.57 -21.20 -9.85
CA ALA A 172 -30.72 -22.35 -9.56
C ALA A 172 -29.55 -22.47 -10.57
N LEU A 173 -29.82 -22.22 -11.86
CA LEU A 173 -28.77 -22.19 -12.88
C LEU A 173 -27.80 -21.01 -12.71
N LYS A 174 -28.29 -19.81 -12.40
CA LYS A 174 -27.42 -18.65 -12.10
C LYS A 174 -26.52 -18.94 -10.91
N LEU A 175 -27.02 -19.64 -9.88
CA LEU A 175 -26.23 -20.08 -8.73
C LEU A 175 -25.16 -21.11 -9.15
N ALA A 176 -25.53 -22.10 -9.98
CA ALA A 176 -24.56 -23.07 -10.50
C ALA A 176 -23.45 -22.39 -11.32
N VAL A 177 -23.81 -21.46 -12.20
CA VAL A 177 -22.85 -20.65 -12.98
C VAL A 177 -21.96 -19.83 -12.04
N LEU A 178 -22.53 -19.21 -11.00
CA LEU A 178 -21.76 -18.44 -10.01
C LEU A 178 -20.72 -19.31 -9.31
N VAL A 179 -21.11 -20.50 -8.85
CA VAL A 179 -20.21 -21.46 -8.18
C VAL A 179 -19.09 -21.89 -9.13
N LEU A 180 -19.42 -22.24 -10.37
CA LEU A 180 -18.41 -22.61 -11.37
C LEU A 180 -17.47 -21.43 -11.69
N GLU A 181 -17.99 -20.21 -11.79
CA GLU A 181 -17.20 -19.02 -12.08
C GLU A 181 -16.30 -18.60 -10.92
N ALA A 182 -16.72 -18.81 -9.68
CA ALA A 182 -15.96 -18.45 -8.49
C ALA A 182 -14.73 -19.36 -8.22
N GLN A 183 -14.63 -20.52 -8.87
CA GLN A 183 -13.52 -21.47 -8.65
C GLN A 183 -12.17 -20.95 -9.14
N ASN A 184 -11.12 -21.23 -8.36
CA ASN A 184 -9.74 -20.84 -8.70
C ASN A 184 -9.20 -21.62 -9.91
N LYS A 185 -8.49 -20.92 -10.80
CA LYS A 185 -7.96 -21.46 -12.07
C LYS A 185 -6.50 -21.96 -11.97
N ARG A 186 -5.91 -22.04 -10.77
CA ARG A 186 -4.45 -22.27 -10.59
C ARG A 186 -3.92 -23.52 -11.31
N SER A 187 -4.69 -24.61 -11.33
CA SER A 187 -4.30 -25.86 -12.00
C SER A 187 -4.25 -25.75 -13.53
N SER A 188 -4.99 -24.80 -14.09
CA SER A 188 -5.24 -24.66 -15.52
C SER A 188 -4.37 -23.59 -16.18
N LEU A 189 -3.57 -22.86 -15.39
CA LEU A 189 -2.66 -21.82 -15.85
C LEU A 189 -1.36 -22.41 -16.41
N LYS A 190 -0.86 -21.86 -17.52
CA LYS A 190 0.46 -22.16 -18.09
C LYS A 190 1.57 -21.60 -17.17
N GLN A 191 2.78 -22.18 -17.25
CA GLN A 191 3.97 -21.52 -16.70
C GLN A 191 4.29 -20.26 -17.55
N PRO A 192 4.73 -19.14 -16.95
CA PRO A 192 5.09 -18.93 -15.54
C PRO A 192 3.91 -18.57 -14.61
N TYR A 193 2.70 -18.31 -15.14
CA TYR A 193 1.55 -17.78 -14.38
C TYR A 193 1.07 -18.65 -13.20
N ARG A 194 1.33 -19.96 -13.24
CA ARG A 194 0.98 -20.89 -12.14
C ARG A 194 1.72 -20.59 -10.82
N ASN A 195 2.89 -19.97 -10.90
CA ASN A 195 3.75 -19.66 -9.75
C ASN A 195 3.47 -18.29 -9.13
N TYR A 196 2.52 -17.53 -9.67
CA TYR A 196 2.16 -16.22 -9.15
C TYR A 196 1.54 -16.32 -7.75
N ALA A 197 1.59 -15.20 -7.02
CA ALA A 197 1.04 -15.07 -5.68
C ALA A 197 -0.39 -15.63 -5.59
N ARG A 198 -0.70 -16.37 -4.52
CA ARG A 198 -2.04 -16.97 -4.32
C ARG A 198 -3.14 -15.92 -4.30
N GLU A 199 -2.85 -14.77 -3.72
CA GLU A 199 -3.74 -13.61 -3.73
C GLU A 199 -4.04 -13.14 -5.16
N ALA A 200 -3.03 -13.05 -6.03
CA ALA A 200 -3.15 -12.60 -7.42
C ALA A 200 -4.01 -13.55 -8.28
N LEU A 201 -4.15 -14.81 -7.89
CA LEU A 201 -4.99 -15.80 -8.55
C LEU A 201 -6.41 -15.91 -7.96
N SER A 202 -6.65 -15.29 -6.80
CA SER A 202 -7.89 -15.41 -6.05
C SER A 202 -9.00 -14.53 -6.61
N GLY A 203 -10.21 -15.08 -6.74
CA GLY A 203 -11.42 -14.34 -7.13
C GLY A 203 -11.94 -13.41 -6.02
N ILE A 204 -13.00 -12.66 -6.33
CA ILE A 204 -13.56 -11.66 -5.40
C ILE A 204 -13.99 -12.27 -4.07
N PHE A 205 -14.74 -13.38 -4.05
CA PHE A 205 -15.20 -14.03 -2.82
C PHE A 205 -14.06 -14.53 -1.94
N ASN A 206 -13.08 -15.19 -2.55
CA ASN A 206 -11.89 -15.69 -1.86
C ASN A 206 -11.09 -14.54 -1.23
N ARG A 207 -11.01 -13.38 -1.91
CA ARG A 207 -10.39 -12.16 -1.36
C ARG A 207 -11.24 -11.49 -0.29
N SER A 208 -12.57 -11.47 -0.41
CA SER A 208 -13.48 -10.85 0.55
C SER A 208 -13.45 -11.53 1.93
N VAL A 209 -13.19 -12.84 1.98
CA VAL A 209 -13.10 -13.62 3.23
C VAL A 209 -11.65 -13.95 3.59
N PHE A 210 -10.67 -13.53 2.77
CA PHE A 210 -9.26 -13.89 2.89
C PHE A 210 -8.98 -15.39 2.97
N TRP A 211 -9.81 -16.20 2.32
CA TRP A 211 -9.71 -17.67 2.40
C TRP A 211 -8.37 -18.21 1.87
N TRP A 212 -7.74 -17.48 0.94
CA TRP A 212 -6.43 -17.80 0.38
C TRP A 212 -5.27 -17.77 1.40
N LEU A 213 -5.46 -17.15 2.57
CA LEU A 213 -4.50 -17.17 3.68
C LEU A 213 -4.58 -18.44 4.52
N ASN A 214 -5.71 -19.16 4.52
CA ASN A 214 -5.90 -20.34 5.37
C ASN A 214 -4.79 -21.40 5.23
N PRO A 215 -4.30 -21.73 4.02
CA PRO A 215 -3.19 -22.68 3.91
C PRO A 215 -1.88 -22.19 4.56
N LEU A 216 -1.64 -20.88 4.61
CA LEU A 216 -0.49 -20.29 5.30
C LEU A 216 -0.68 -20.38 6.81
N PHE A 217 -1.89 -20.10 7.32
CA PHE A 217 -2.18 -20.23 8.76
C PHE A 217 -2.12 -21.67 9.25
N VAL A 218 -2.65 -22.62 8.49
CA VAL A 218 -2.53 -24.06 8.81
C VAL A 218 -1.07 -24.51 8.75
N GLY A 219 -0.31 -24.04 7.74
CA GLY A 219 1.14 -24.28 7.68
C GLY A 219 1.87 -23.74 8.90
N GLY A 220 1.62 -22.48 9.27
CA GLY A 220 2.22 -21.81 10.43
C GLY A 220 1.81 -22.40 11.77
N PHE A 221 0.66 -23.07 11.85
CA PHE A 221 0.28 -23.86 13.03
C PHE A 221 1.12 -25.14 13.17
N SER A 222 1.53 -25.73 12.04
CA SER A 222 2.32 -26.98 12.02
C SER A 222 3.83 -26.78 12.02
N LYS A 223 4.33 -25.66 11.46
CA LYS A 223 5.76 -25.38 11.31
C LYS A 223 6.08 -23.90 11.45
N VAL A 224 7.31 -23.60 11.85
CA VAL A 224 7.85 -22.23 11.78
C VAL A 224 7.98 -21.85 10.31
N LEU A 225 7.33 -20.76 9.92
CA LEU A 225 7.33 -20.28 8.54
C LEU A 225 8.71 -19.71 8.18
N THR A 226 9.25 -20.15 7.04
CA THR A 226 10.46 -19.57 6.43
C THR A 226 10.10 -18.62 5.27
N LEU A 227 11.09 -17.92 4.72
CA LEU A 227 10.86 -17.01 3.57
C LEU A 227 10.33 -17.75 2.33
N GLU A 228 10.69 -19.01 2.17
CA GLU A 228 10.24 -19.87 1.07
C GLU A 228 8.73 -20.18 1.13
N ASP A 229 8.13 -20.12 2.33
CA ASP A 229 6.71 -20.42 2.54
C ASP A 229 5.77 -19.27 2.16
N LEU A 230 6.27 -18.04 2.09
CA LEU A 230 5.48 -16.84 1.86
C LEU A 230 5.05 -16.66 0.39
N GLY A 231 5.67 -17.38 -0.54
CA GLY A 231 5.41 -17.29 -1.98
C GLY A 231 5.88 -15.97 -2.60
N SER A 232 5.70 -15.83 -3.91
CA SER A 232 6.08 -14.60 -4.62
C SER A 232 5.13 -13.45 -4.29
N ILE A 233 5.65 -12.22 -4.34
CA ILE A 233 4.83 -11.01 -4.25
C ILE A 233 4.00 -10.83 -5.54
N ASP A 234 2.88 -10.10 -5.43
CA ASP A 234 2.13 -9.63 -6.60
C ASP A 234 2.99 -8.63 -7.39
N GLU A 235 3.03 -8.78 -8.72
CA GLU A 235 3.79 -7.92 -9.63
C GLU A 235 3.44 -6.43 -9.47
N SER A 236 2.19 -6.11 -9.13
CA SER A 236 1.75 -4.74 -8.86
C SER A 236 2.35 -4.13 -7.57
N LEU A 237 2.82 -4.96 -6.65
CA LEU A 237 3.48 -4.57 -5.39
C LEU A 237 5.01 -4.61 -5.51
N ALA A 238 5.56 -5.08 -6.63
CA ALA A 238 7.00 -5.17 -6.83
C ALA A 238 7.64 -3.78 -6.84
N SER A 239 8.75 -3.62 -6.12
CA SER A 239 9.39 -2.31 -5.92
C SER A 239 10.03 -1.76 -7.19
N GLU A 240 10.53 -2.60 -8.08
CA GLU A 240 11.23 -2.20 -9.30
C GLU A 240 10.35 -1.36 -10.27
N PRO A 241 9.19 -1.86 -10.76
CA PRO A 241 8.34 -1.07 -11.65
C PRO A 241 7.77 0.18 -10.96
N LEU A 242 7.53 0.11 -9.64
CA LEU A 242 7.07 1.25 -8.85
C LEU A 242 8.14 2.33 -8.70
N ARG A 243 9.40 1.93 -8.45
CA ARG A 243 10.58 2.80 -8.39
C ARG A 243 10.77 3.50 -9.73
N ASP A 244 10.74 2.77 -10.83
CA ASP A 244 11.01 3.34 -12.15
C ASP A 244 9.92 4.36 -12.52
N ARG A 245 8.66 4.03 -12.24
CA ARG A 245 7.54 4.95 -12.47
C ARG A 245 7.62 6.23 -11.63
N ILE A 246 7.92 6.13 -10.33
CA ILE A 246 8.05 7.33 -9.49
C ILE A 246 9.29 8.13 -9.89
N GLN A 247 10.38 7.46 -10.30
CA GLN A 247 11.60 8.09 -10.79
C GLN A 247 11.33 8.90 -12.06
N THR A 248 10.64 8.35 -13.06
CA THR A 248 10.27 9.09 -14.28
C THR A 248 9.43 10.33 -13.97
N ILE A 249 8.46 10.22 -13.06
CA ILE A 249 7.61 11.35 -12.65
C ILE A 249 8.43 12.38 -11.85
N TRP A 250 9.33 11.92 -11.01
CA TRP A 250 10.23 12.77 -10.24
C TRP A 250 11.18 13.52 -11.18
N ASP A 251 11.80 12.88 -12.16
CA ASP A 251 12.73 13.52 -13.08
C ASP A 251 12.04 14.49 -14.05
N ALA A 252 10.79 14.20 -14.43
CA ALA A 252 9.94 15.10 -15.23
C ALA A 252 9.30 16.27 -14.45
N ARG A 253 9.68 16.49 -13.18
CA ARG A 253 9.14 17.57 -12.36
C ARG A 253 9.57 18.95 -12.87
N LYS A 254 8.68 19.94 -12.71
CA LYS A 254 9.01 21.35 -12.99
C LYS A 254 10.06 21.85 -11.99
N LYS A 255 11.10 22.51 -12.49
CA LYS A 255 12.13 23.22 -11.70
C LYS A 255 11.87 24.73 -11.77
N PRO A 256 11.97 25.50 -10.67
CA PRO A 256 12.30 25.09 -9.31
C PRO A 256 11.18 24.27 -8.64
N GLU A 257 11.56 23.38 -7.72
CA GLU A 257 10.63 22.46 -7.07
C GLU A 257 9.75 23.17 -6.03
N GLY A 258 8.43 23.07 -6.17
CA GLY A 258 7.48 23.52 -5.14
C GLY A 258 7.58 22.70 -3.84
N GLU A 259 7.01 23.23 -2.75
CA GLU A 259 7.08 22.61 -1.42
C GLU A 259 6.47 21.20 -1.37
N HIS A 260 5.48 20.90 -2.22
CA HIS A 260 4.75 19.63 -2.24
C HIS A 260 5.05 18.75 -3.46
N ALA A 261 6.20 18.95 -4.12
CA ALA A 261 6.55 18.21 -5.33
C ALA A 261 6.54 16.68 -5.13
N LEU A 262 7.09 16.20 -4.02
CA LEU A 262 7.15 14.77 -3.69
C LEU A 262 5.75 14.17 -3.44
N SER A 263 4.89 14.89 -2.70
CA SER A 263 3.51 14.47 -2.48
C SER A 263 2.75 14.31 -3.79
N ILE A 264 2.92 15.27 -4.72
CA ILE A 264 2.27 15.23 -6.04
C ILE A 264 2.82 14.06 -6.86
N ALA A 265 4.13 13.81 -6.83
CA ALA A 265 4.73 12.67 -7.51
C ALA A 265 4.18 11.32 -7.00
N CYS A 266 4.03 11.19 -5.67
CA CYS A 266 3.45 9.99 -5.05
C CYS A 266 1.97 9.80 -5.46
N ILE A 267 1.17 10.87 -5.42
CA ILE A 267 -0.25 10.83 -5.83
C ILE A 267 -0.38 10.47 -7.32
N LYS A 268 0.45 11.06 -8.21
CA LYS A 268 0.43 10.73 -9.64
C LYS A 268 0.81 9.27 -9.92
N THR A 269 1.76 8.73 -9.17
CA THR A 269 2.19 7.33 -9.26
C THR A 269 1.06 6.38 -8.83
N LEU A 270 0.40 6.69 -7.71
CA LEU A 270 -0.56 5.81 -7.04
C LEU A 270 -2.04 6.20 -7.25
N LYS A 271 -2.34 7.07 -8.23
CA LYS A 271 -3.69 7.63 -8.44
C LYS A 271 -4.80 6.57 -8.55
N TRP A 272 -4.53 5.48 -9.26
CA TRP A 272 -5.51 4.41 -9.48
C TRP A 272 -5.74 3.56 -8.23
N PRO A 273 -4.69 3.06 -7.53
CA PRO A 273 -4.85 2.44 -6.22
C PRO A 273 -5.62 3.32 -5.22
N ILE A 274 -5.27 4.61 -5.12
CA ILE A 274 -5.94 5.56 -4.20
C ILE A 274 -7.42 5.73 -4.56
N LEU A 275 -7.74 5.91 -5.85
CA LEU A 275 -9.13 6.07 -6.29
C LEU A 275 -9.94 4.78 -6.07
N SER A 276 -9.30 3.61 -6.20
CA SER A 276 -9.95 2.32 -6.01
C SER A 276 -10.42 2.07 -4.57
N SER A 277 -9.83 2.71 -3.56
CA SER A 277 -10.26 2.56 -2.16
C SER A 277 -11.43 3.47 -1.77
N ILE A 278 -11.73 4.51 -2.57
CA ILE A 278 -12.80 5.47 -2.29
C ILE A 278 -14.19 4.81 -2.38
N PHE A 279 -14.42 4.01 -3.42
CA PHE A 279 -15.71 3.33 -3.64
C PHE A 279 -16.13 2.43 -2.46
N PRO A 280 -15.33 1.45 -2.00
CA PRO A 280 -15.73 0.63 -0.85
C PRO A 280 -15.85 1.44 0.44
N ARG A 281 -15.09 2.55 0.61
CA ARG A 281 -15.28 3.45 1.76
C ARG A 281 -16.61 4.20 1.70
N ALA A 282 -17.05 4.63 0.53
CA ALA A 282 -18.36 5.25 0.33
C ALA A 282 -19.50 4.28 0.63
N CYS A 283 -19.39 3.01 0.20
CA CYS A 283 -20.35 1.96 0.57
C CYS A 283 -20.41 1.76 2.09
N LEU A 284 -19.26 1.78 2.77
CA LEU A 284 -19.21 1.69 4.24
C LEU A 284 -19.95 2.83 4.93
N ILE A 285 -19.83 4.07 4.43
CA ILE A 285 -20.61 5.22 4.94
C ILE A 285 -22.11 4.92 4.82
N ALA A 286 -22.55 4.48 3.64
CA ALA A 286 -23.96 4.19 3.38
C ALA A 286 -24.51 3.10 4.32
N PHE A 287 -23.77 2.00 4.52
CA PHE A 287 -24.22 0.93 5.41
C PHE A 287 -24.20 1.32 6.88
N ASN A 288 -23.19 2.06 7.35
CA ASN A 288 -23.16 2.56 8.73
C ASN A 288 -24.35 3.45 9.04
N TYR A 289 -24.71 4.37 8.14
CA TYR A 289 -25.92 5.19 8.31
C TYR A 289 -27.21 4.41 8.17
N SER A 290 -27.23 3.34 7.38
CA SER A 290 -28.40 2.46 7.27
C SER A 290 -28.76 1.79 8.61
N GLN A 291 -27.79 1.61 9.52
CA GLN A 291 -28.03 1.04 10.86
C GLN A 291 -28.99 1.89 11.70
N THR A 292 -28.94 3.22 11.61
CA THR A 292 -29.81 4.09 12.43
C THR A 292 -31.27 3.97 12.01
N PHE A 293 -31.52 3.89 10.70
CA PHE A 293 -32.85 3.65 10.16
C PHE A 293 -33.37 2.26 10.53
N LEU A 294 -32.50 1.24 10.51
CA LEU A 294 -32.86 -0.10 10.97
C LEU A 294 -33.27 -0.09 12.44
N ILE A 295 -32.49 0.53 13.33
CA ILE A 295 -32.80 0.65 14.75
C ILE A 295 -34.15 1.36 14.95
N SER A 296 -34.37 2.48 14.27
CA SER A 296 -35.63 3.23 14.38
C SER A 296 -36.84 2.40 13.95
N ARG A 297 -36.71 1.62 12.86
CA ARG A 297 -37.80 0.77 12.36
C ARG A 297 -38.04 -0.44 13.25
N VAL A 298 -36.98 -1.06 13.80
CA VAL A 298 -37.11 -2.17 14.76
C VAL A 298 -37.80 -1.71 16.03
N ILE A 299 -37.44 -0.55 16.59
CA ILE A 299 -38.09 -0.03 17.80
C ILE A 299 -39.56 0.33 17.55
N SER A 300 -39.87 0.94 16.40
CA SER A 300 -41.26 1.17 15.97
C SER A 300 -42.04 -0.14 15.84
N PHE A 301 -41.46 -1.17 15.23
CA PHE A 301 -42.10 -2.47 15.05
C PHE A 301 -42.36 -3.20 16.37
N VAL A 302 -41.47 -3.08 17.35
CA VAL A 302 -41.64 -3.69 18.68
C VAL A 302 -42.60 -2.88 19.57
N GLY A 303 -42.67 -1.55 19.37
CA GLY A 303 -43.52 -0.66 20.15
C GLY A 303 -45.00 -0.69 19.79
N ASP A 304 -45.35 -1.04 18.55
CA ASP A 304 -46.73 -1.14 18.10
C ASP A 304 -47.32 -2.51 18.48
N SER A 305 -48.21 -2.55 19.47
CA SER A 305 -48.87 -3.76 19.99
C SER A 305 -49.98 -4.33 19.09
N SER A 306 -50.10 -3.87 17.85
CA SER A 306 -51.10 -4.37 16.90
C SER A 306 -50.69 -5.74 16.34
N THR A 307 -51.38 -6.80 16.77
CA THR A 307 -51.24 -8.21 16.37
C THR A 307 -51.39 -8.50 14.86
N VAL A 308 -51.68 -7.49 14.03
CA VAL A 308 -51.98 -7.60 12.59
C VAL A 308 -50.85 -7.05 11.70
N GLN A 309 -49.81 -6.40 12.25
CA GLN A 309 -48.61 -6.11 11.46
C GLN A 309 -47.90 -7.42 11.12
N SER A 310 -47.60 -7.58 9.83
CA SER A 310 -47.40 -8.88 9.20
C SER A 310 -46.10 -9.52 9.69
N LYS A 311 -46.09 -10.84 9.94
CA LYS A 311 -44.85 -11.62 10.13
C LYS A 311 -43.81 -11.31 9.03
N ASN A 312 -44.29 -10.90 7.86
CA ASN A 312 -43.46 -10.51 6.74
C ASN A 312 -42.61 -9.26 7.02
N ASP A 313 -43.14 -8.23 7.70
CA ASP A 313 -42.38 -7.04 8.13
C ASP A 313 -41.17 -7.43 9.01
N GLY A 314 -41.37 -8.39 9.92
CA GLY A 314 -40.30 -8.96 10.74
C GLY A 314 -39.21 -9.66 9.92
N TYR A 315 -39.59 -10.51 8.95
CA TYR A 315 -38.62 -11.13 8.04
C TYR A 315 -37.87 -10.10 7.19
N GLY A 316 -38.53 -9.01 6.79
CA GLY A 316 -37.90 -7.88 6.11
C GLY A 316 -36.81 -7.22 6.94
N LEU A 317 -37.07 -6.99 8.23
CA LEU A 317 -36.10 -6.43 9.16
C LEU A 317 -34.90 -7.35 9.38
N ILE A 318 -35.11 -8.66 9.47
CA ILE A 318 -34.03 -9.65 9.56
C ILE A 318 -33.17 -9.63 8.28
N GLY A 319 -33.79 -9.61 7.11
CA GLY A 319 -33.10 -9.50 5.83
C GLY A 319 -32.30 -8.19 5.69
N ALA A 320 -32.89 -7.07 6.10
CA ALA A 320 -32.24 -5.77 6.11
C ALA A 320 -31.04 -5.75 7.07
N ALA A 321 -31.18 -6.33 8.27
CA ALA A 321 -30.07 -6.47 9.22
C ALA A 321 -28.93 -7.30 8.62
N ALA A 322 -29.23 -8.47 8.05
CA ALA A 322 -28.23 -9.32 7.41
C ALA A 322 -27.50 -8.59 6.27
N LEU A 323 -28.23 -7.85 5.43
CA LEU A 323 -27.66 -7.07 4.34
C LEU A 323 -26.76 -5.93 4.85
N ILE A 324 -27.20 -5.17 5.85
CA ILE A 324 -26.45 -4.04 6.40
C ILE A 324 -25.15 -4.52 7.06
N TYR A 325 -25.22 -5.49 7.98
CA TYR A 325 -24.02 -5.95 8.69
C TYR A 325 -23.04 -6.70 7.78
N THR A 326 -23.54 -7.50 6.83
CA THR A 326 -22.66 -8.13 5.82
C THR A 326 -22.05 -7.08 4.90
N GLY A 327 -22.82 -6.06 4.51
CA GLY A 327 -22.36 -4.92 3.72
C GLY A 327 -21.25 -4.13 4.42
N ILE A 328 -21.37 -3.90 5.73
CA ILE A 328 -20.32 -3.28 6.57
C ILE A 328 -19.07 -4.14 6.55
N ALA A 329 -19.19 -5.44 6.86
CA ALA A 329 -18.05 -6.34 6.90
C ALA A 329 -17.29 -6.39 5.56
N LEU A 330 -18.01 -6.59 4.44
CA LEU A 330 -17.41 -6.66 3.10
C LEU A 330 -16.80 -5.32 2.68
N SER A 331 -17.50 -4.20 2.93
CA SER A 331 -17.00 -2.87 2.58
C SER A 331 -15.74 -2.53 3.37
N THR A 332 -15.71 -2.82 4.67
CA THR A 332 -14.54 -2.63 5.53
C THR A 332 -13.35 -3.46 5.07
N VAL A 333 -13.56 -4.73 4.76
CA VAL A 333 -12.50 -5.62 4.25
C VAL A 333 -11.92 -5.07 2.94
N HIS A 334 -12.75 -4.80 1.94
CA HIS A 334 -12.27 -4.28 0.66
C HIS A 334 -11.59 -2.92 0.78
N PHE A 335 -12.14 -2.04 1.60
CA PHE A 335 -11.56 -0.73 1.88
C PHE A 335 -10.18 -0.85 2.52
N LYS A 336 -10.07 -1.52 3.68
CA LYS A 336 -8.80 -1.63 4.41
C LYS A 336 -7.77 -2.38 3.58
N HIS A 337 -8.15 -3.45 2.89
CA HIS A 337 -7.25 -4.21 2.05
C HIS A 337 -6.65 -3.36 0.90
N ARG A 338 -7.48 -2.61 0.16
CA ARG A 338 -7.00 -1.72 -0.92
C ARG A 338 -6.14 -0.57 -0.38
N LEU A 339 -6.51 -0.01 0.77
CA LEU A 339 -5.74 1.05 1.43
C LEU A 339 -4.35 0.55 1.84
N TYR A 340 -4.26 -0.58 2.54
CA TYR A 340 -2.97 -1.13 2.98
C TYR A 340 -2.09 -1.59 1.80
N ARG A 341 -2.67 -2.15 0.73
CA ARG A 341 -1.91 -2.40 -0.51
C ARG A 341 -1.33 -1.12 -1.10
N THR A 342 -2.09 -0.02 -1.10
CA THR A 342 -1.61 1.29 -1.56
C THR A 342 -0.47 1.82 -0.70
N ILE A 343 -0.54 1.64 0.61
CA ILE A 343 0.52 2.00 1.54
C ILE A 343 1.78 1.17 1.29
N THR A 344 1.64 -0.13 1.04
CA THR A 344 2.78 -1.01 0.68
C THR A 344 3.42 -0.59 -0.65
N MET A 345 2.61 -0.27 -1.68
CA MET A 345 3.13 0.27 -2.96
C MET A 345 3.87 1.59 -2.76
N PHE A 346 3.34 2.50 -1.93
CA PHE A 346 4.03 3.73 -1.58
C PHE A 346 5.38 3.47 -0.93
N ARG A 347 5.44 2.55 0.05
CA ARG A 347 6.68 2.18 0.72
C ARG A 347 7.72 1.64 -0.27
N GLY A 348 7.34 0.73 -1.16
CA GLY A 348 8.24 0.21 -2.21
C GLY A 348 8.78 1.30 -3.13
N ALA A 349 7.91 2.19 -3.60
CA ALA A 349 8.28 3.31 -4.47
C ALA A 349 9.21 4.33 -3.77
N ALA A 350 8.85 4.75 -2.56
CA ALA A 350 9.60 5.76 -1.81
C ALA A 350 10.96 5.25 -1.35
N VAL A 351 11.04 4.02 -0.84
CA VAL A 351 12.33 3.39 -0.47
C VAL A 351 13.22 3.25 -1.71
N GLY A 352 12.66 2.78 -2.83
CA GLY A 352 13.41 2.65 -4.08
C GLY A 352 13.96 3.99 -4.59
N LEU A 353 13.17 5.07 -4.50
CA LEU A 353 13.59 6.42 -4.88
C LEU A 353 14.73 6.95 -4.00
N ILE A 354 14.62 6.77 -2.68
CA ILE A 354 15.67 7.19 -1.74
C ILE A 354 16.94 6.34 -1.95
N HIS A 355 16.80 5.04 -2.20
CA HIS A 355 17.93 4.15 -2.45
C HIS A 355 18.69 4.53 -3.72
N ASN A 356 17.98 4.77 -4.83
CA ASN A 356 18.57 5.25 -6.07
C ASN A 356 19.30 6.60 -5.87
N LYS A 357 18.70 7.51 -5.09
CA LYS A 357 19.37 8.78 -4.75
C LYS A 357 20.62 8.55 -3.91
N THR A 358 20.59 7.61 -2.96
CA THR A 358 21.73 7.29 -2.08
C THR A 358 22.93 6.80 -2.90
N MET A 359 22.70 6.00 -3.94
CA MET A 359 23.75 5.54 -4.87
C MET A 359 24.33 6.64 -5.76
N LYS A 360 23.74 7.84 -5.77
CA LYS A 360 24.16 8.98 -6.58
C LYS A 360 24.53 10.21 -5.74
N LEU A 361 24.59 10.09 -4.42
CA LEU A 361 24.98 11.19 -3.55
C LEU A 361 26.50 11.26 -3.43
N GLN A 362 27.03 12.47 -3.30
CA GLN A 362 28.46 12.67 -3.01
C GLN A 362 28.79 12.21 -1.58
N ASP A 363 29.97 11.62 -1.40
CA ASP A 363 30.48 11.20 -0.09
C ASP A 363 30.55 12.39 0.88
N GLY A 364 30.15 12.18 2.13
CA GLY A 364 30.19 13.19 3.19
C GLY A 364 29.07 14.25 3.22
N VAL A 365 28.17 14.33 2.22
CA VAL A 365 27.02 15.27 2.25
C VAL A 365 25.98 14.86 3.30
N TYR A 366 25.73 13.55 3.43
CA TYR A 366 24.86 12.97 4.44
C TYR A 366 25.53 11.76 5.08
N ASN A 367 25.29 11.60 6.39
CA ASN A 367 25.66 10.37 7.08
C ASN A 367 24.79 9.21 6.59
N GLU A 368 25.38 8.01 6.45
CA GLU A 368 24.66 6.78 6.11
C GLU A 368 23.43 6.54 7.00
N SER A 369 23.56 6.84 8.30
CA SER A 369 22.48 6.73 9.27
C SER A 369 21.27 7.61 8.95
N ALA A 370 21.47 8.76 8.27
CA ALA A 370 20.39 9.64 7.85
C ALA A 370 19.55 8.98 6.75
N ALA A 371 20.20 8.37 5.75
CA ALA A 371 19.50 7.65 4.67
C ALA A 371 18.69 6.46 5.21
N VAL A 372 19.25 5.68 6.16
CA VAL A 372 18.53 4.57 6.81
C VAL A 372 17.34 5.07 7.64
N THR A 373 17.49 6.20 8.32
CA THR A 373 16.40 6.83 9.10
C THR A 373 15.25 7.27 8.20
N LEU A 374 15.57 7.84 7.02
CA LEU A 374 14.59 8.17 5.98
C LEU A 374 13.92 6.89 5.41
N MET A 375 14.75 5.88 5.14
CA MET A 375 14.46 4.46 4.83
C MET A 375 13.30 3.84 5.62
N SER A 376 13.35 4.09 6.94
CA SER A 376 12.58 3.36 7.93
C SER A 376 11.59 4.28 8.65
N THR A 377 12.08 5.06 9.61
CA THR A 377 11.24 5.81 10.54
C THR A 377 10.38 6.88 9.87
N ASP A 378 10.91 7.59 8.86
CA ASP A 378 10.16 8.60 8.14
C ASP A 378 9.09 7.98 7.25
N ILE A 379 9.44 6.95 6.48
CA ILE A 379 8.47 6.25 5.63
C ILE A 379 7.38 5.56 6.45
N ASP A 380 7.70 4.97 7.60
CA ASP A 380 6.70 4.36 8.49
C ASP A 380 5.73 5.39 9.09
N ARG A 381 6.23 6.58 9.42
CA ARG A 381 5.38 7.69 9.84
C ARG A 381 4.49 8.19 8.71
N ILE A 382 5.02 8.30 7.49
CA ILE A 382 4.22 8.68 6.32
C ILE A 382 3.15 7.62 6.04
N ALA A 383 3.52 6.34 6.02
CA ALA A 383 2.60 5.22 5.84
C ALA A 383 1.46 5.23 6.87
N SER A 384 1.78 5.49 8.14
CA SER A 384 0.77 5.66 9.20
C SER A 384 -0.12 6.87 8.95
N SER A 385 0.45 8.00 8.53
CA SER A 385 -0.32 9.22 8.22
C SER A 385 -1.23 9.08 6.99
N MET A 386 -0.87 8.24 6.01
CA MET A 386 -1.69 7.99 4.82
C MET A 386 -3.05 7.38 5.18
N VAL A 387 -3.11 6.55 6.23
CA VAL A 387 -4.37 6.03 6.76
C VAL A 387 -5.27 7.18 7.22
N SER A 388 -4.73 8.10 8.03
CA SER A 388 -5.45 9.27 8.52
C SER A 388 -5.90 10.18 7.38
N VAL A 389 -5.00 10.52 6.44
CA VAL A 389 -5.31 11.36 5.27
C VAL A 389 -6.47 10.78 4.46
N HIS A 390 -6.48 9.47 4.24
CA HIS A 390 -7.55 8.83 3.48
C HIS A 390 -8.88 8.76 4.23
N GLU A 391 -8.89 8.73 5.56
CA GLU A 391 -10.13 8.74 6.34
C GLU A 391 -10.74 10.13 6.49
N VAL A 392 -9.95 11.21 6.39
CA VAL A 392 -10.43 12.59 6.61
C VAL A 392 -11.63 12.96 5.73
N TRP A 393 -11.59 12.70 4.41
CA TRP A 393 -12.71 13.05 3.53
C TRP A 393 -13.98 12.27 3.89
N ALA A 394 -13.83 10.99 4.25
CA ALA A 394 -14.94 10.13 4.61
C ALA A 394 -15.58 10.58 5.93
N GLN A 395 -14.75 10.88 6.93
CA GLN A 395 -15.21 11.38 8.23
C GLN A 395 -15.89 12.74 8.11
N LEU A 396 -15.42 13.65 7.24
CA LEU A 396 -16.09 14.92 6.98
C LEU A 396 -17.50 14.71 6.41
N ILE A 397 -17.65 13.80 5.45
CA ILE A 397 -18.97 13.44 4.89
C ILE A 397 -19.85 12.79 5.96
N GLU A 398 -19.30 11.88 6.78
CA GLU A 398 -20.02 11.27 7.88
C GLU A 398 -20.54 12.34 8.85
N VAL A 399 -19.71 13.29 9.28
CA VAL A 399 -20.14 14.37 10.19
C VAL A 399 -21.26 15.21 9.56
N ILE A 400 -21.16 15.57 8.28
CA ILE A 400 -22.18 16.36 7.59
C ILE A 400 -23.52 15.62 7.53
N ILE A 401 -23.52 14.34 7.11
CA ILE A 401 -24.74 13.53 7.02
C ILE A 401 -25.37 13.34 8.40
N GLY A 402 -24.55 13.05 9.40
CA GLY A 402 -25.07 12.78 10.74
C GLY A 402 -25.60 14.02 11.45
N ILE A 403 -24.99 15.20 11.27
CA ILE A 403 -25.56 16.47 11.74
C ILE A 403 -26.90 16.74 11.06
N TRP A 404 -27.00 16.51 9.75
CA TRP A 404 -28.26 16.67 9.01
C TRP A 404 -29.36 15.73 9.52
N LEU A 405 -29.05 14.46 9.76
CA LEU A 405 -29.99 13.49 10.35
C LEU A 405 -30.40 13.87 11.77
N LEU A 406 -29.45 14.32 12.59
CA LEU A 406 -29.72 14.75 13.96
C LEU A 406 -30.60 15.99 14.01
N ALA A 407 -30.38 16.94 13.10
CA ALA A 407 -31.22 18.14 12.96
C ALA A 407 -32.66 17.78 12.54
N ARG A 408 -32.85 16.74 11.73
CA ARG A 408 -34.18 16.23 11.38
C ARG A 408 -34.88 15.55 12.56
N GLN A 409 -34.15 14.88 13.45
CA GLN A 409 -34.71 14.12 14.57
C GLN A 409 -34.99 14.98 15.82
N LEU A 410 -34.09 15.90 16.17
CA LEU A 410 -34.13 16.70 17.39
C LEU A 410 -34.28 18.21 17.12
N GLY A 411 -34.43 18.63 15.86
CA GLY A 411 -34.53 20.03 15.49
C GLY A 411 -33.27 20.84 15.85
N TRP A 412 -33.50 22.02 16.44
CA TRP A 412 -32.45 22.97 16.81
C TRP A 412 -31.53 22.49 17.93
N VAL A 413 -31.93 21.47 18.72
CA VAL A 413 -31.10 20.91 19.81
C VAL A 413 -29.82 20.26 19.28
N SER A 414 -29.80 19.86 18.00
CA SER A 414 -28.62 19.33 17.31
C SER A 414 -27.42 20.31 17.32
N ILE A 415 -27.67 21.62 17.44
CA ILE A 415 -26.62 22.65 17.51
C ILE A 415 -25.65 22.42 18.68
N ILE A 416 -26.11 21.85 19.80
CA ILE A 416 -25.24 21.61 20.97
C ILE A 416 -24.09 20.69 20.62
N THR A 417 -24.36 19.62 19.87
CA THR A 417 -23.32 18.70 19.40
C THR A 417 -22.33 19.40 18.45
N VAL A 418 -22.83 20.29 17.59
CA VAL A 418 -22.00 21.11 16.68
C VAL A 418 -21.12 22.10 17.46
N VAL A 419 -21.68 22.78 18.46
CA VAL A 419 -20.94 23.72 19.31
C VAL A 419 -19.84 22.99 20.08
N LEU A 420 -20.14 21.85 20.69
CA LEU A 420 -19.15 21.02 21.38
C LEU A 420 -18.04 20.55 20.43
N MET A 421 -18.39 20.18 19.19
CA MET A 421 -17.41 19.84 18.15
C MET A 421 -16.50 21.02 17.82
N ILE A 422 -17.05 22.21 17.58
CA ILE A 422 -16.28 23.41 17.23
C ILE A 422 -15.35 23.81 18.40
N LEU A 423 -15.87 23.83 19.62
CA LEU A 423 -15.08 24.16 20.82
C LEU A 423 -13.94 23.16 21.04
N SER A 424 -14.23 21.86 20.90
CA SER A 424 -13.22 20.80 21.03
C SER A 424 -12.17 20.87 19.91
N SER A 425 -12.58 21.27 18.70
CA SER A 425 -11.68 21.50 17.57
C SER A 425 -10.72 22.66 17.81
N ILE A 426 -11.25 23.82 18.20
CA ILE A 426 -10.44 25.00 18.53
C ILE A 426 -9.48 24.69 19.68
N GLY A 427 -9.98 24.03 20.74
CA GLY A 427 -9.18 23.61 21.89
C GLY A 427 -8.03 22.68 21.48
N THR A 428 -8.34 21.64 20.71
CA THR A 428 -7.35 20.67 20.21
C THR A 428 -6.29 21.36 19.35
N GLN A 429 -6.70 22.24 18.43
CA GLN A 429 -5.77 22.93 17.54
C GLN A 429 -4.82 23.87 18.31
N ARG A 430 -5.31 24.59 19.31
CA ARG A 430 -4.50 25.47 20.17
C ARG A 430 -3.44 24.69 20.94
N VAL A 431 -3.81 23.53 21.51
CA VAL A 431 -2.88 22.65 22.23
C VAL A 431 -1.90 21.97 21.27
N SER A 432 -2.38 21.52 20.11
CA SER A 432 -1.58 20.81 19.10
C SER A 432 -0.43 21.65 18.53
N ARG A 433 -0.52 22.99 18.52
CA ARG A 433 0.60 23.85 18.09
C ARG A 433 1.87 23.65 18.92
N LYS A 434 1.72 23.24 20.18
CA LYS A 434 2.86 22.98 21.10
C LYS A 434 3.43 21.57 20.97
N PHE A 435 2.73 20.67 20.28
CA PHE A 435 3.07 19.25 20.16
C PHE A 435 4.46 19.06 19.54
N GLY A 436 4.73 19.71 18.39
CA GLY A 436 5.97 19.52 17.64
C GLY A 436 7.23 19.90 18.43
N ASN A 437 7.20 21.05 19.13
CA ASN A 437 8.36 21.49 19.92
C ASN A 437 8.61 20.57 21.13
N ALA A 438 7.56 20.17 21.84
CA ALA A 438 7.68 19.26 22.97
C ALA A 438 8.19 17.87 22.53
N GLN A 439 7.70 17.35 21.40
CA GLN A 439 8.18 16.11 20.82
C GLN A 439 9.66 16.21 20.43
N LYS A 440 10.07 17.30 19.77
CA LYS A 440 11.46 17.55 19.37
C LYS A 440 12.41 17.48 20.57
N ILE A 441 12.10 18.20 21.65
CA ILE A 441 12.91 18.24 22.87
C ILE A 441 13.06 16.83 23.49
N TRP A 442 11.95 16.08 23.61
CA TRP A 442 11.99 14.72 24.14
C TRP A 442 12.79 13.76 23.24
N THR A 443 12.58 13.82 21.92
CA THR A 443 13.33 12.99 20.98
C THR A 443 14.83 13.29 20.99
N ALA A 444 15.24 14.56 21.18
CA ALA A 444 16.64 14.92 21.30
C ALA A 444 17.29 14.32 22.56
N ALA A 445 16.61 14.38 23.70
CA ALA A 445 17.09 13.74 24.94
C ALA A 445 17.19 12.21 24.80
N THR A 446 16.21 11.59 24.13
CA THR A 446 16.21 10.16 23.83
C THR A 446 17.42 9.76 22.96
N GLN A 447 17.69 10.52 21.90
CA GLN A 447 18.85 10.29 21.03
C GLN A 447 20.17 10.44 21.78
N LYS A 448 20.29 11.46 22.65
CA LYS A 448 21.48 11.64 23.50
C LYS A 448 21.75 10.41 24.38
N ARG A 449 20.70 9.87 25.03
CA ARG A 449 20.81 8.66 25.86
C ARG A 449 21.18 7.43 25.02
N ILE A 450 20.54 7.23 23.88
CA ILE A 450 20.82 6.09 22.99
C ILE A 450 22.26 6.13 22.50
N ALA A 451 22.75 7.30 22.07
CA ALA A 451 24.13 7.48 21.63
C ALA A 451 25.14 7.12 22.73
N MET A 452 24.91 7.59 23.96
CA MET A 452 25.76 7.26 25.11
C MET A 452 25.74 5.75 25.43
N THR A 453 24.55 5.14 25.40
CA THR A 453 24.38 3.69 25.65
C THR A 453 25.11 2.87 24.59
N SER A 454 24.99 3.25 23.31
CA SER A 454 25.68 2.58 22.20
C SER A 454 27.21 2.71 22.30
N SER A 455 27.72 3.88 22.70
CA SER A 455 29.15 4.12 22.88
C SER A 455 29.73 3.25 24.01
N MET A 456 29.02 3.14 25.13
CA MET A 456 29.39 2.24 26.23
C MET A 456 29.39 0.77 25.79
N LEU A 457 28.33 0.30 25.10
CA LEU A 457 28.27 -1.08 24.63
C LEU A 457 29.39 -1.41 23.63
N GLY A 458 29.73 -0.46 22.75
CA GLY A 458 30.85 -0.62 21.81
C GLY A 458 32.23 -0.71 22.48
N SER A 459 32.36 -0.27 23.74
CA SER A 459 33.62 -0.25 24.49
C SER A 459 33.51 -0.98 25.84
N MET A 460 32.59 -1.94 25.96
CA MET A 460 32.24 -2.59 27.23
C MET A 460 33.43 -3.26 27.93
N LYS A 461 34.34 -3.86 27.16
CA LYS A 461 35.56 -4.49 27.69
C LYS A 461 36.47 -3.47 28.37
N SER A 462 36.76 -2.36 27.69
CA SER A 462 37.56 -1.27 28.24
C SER A 462 36.90 -0.65 29.48
N ALA A 463 35.58 -0.44 29.43
CA ALA A 463 34.81 0.07 30.57
C ALA A 463 34.92 -0.83 31.81
N LYS A 464 34.92 -2.16 31.63
CA LYS A 464 35.10 -3.14 32.72
C LYS A 464 36.54 -3.18 33.23
N ILE A 465 37.54 -3.19 32.34
CA ILE A 465 38.96 -3.20 32.72
C ILE A 465 39.33 -1.97 33.54
N MET A 466 38.77 -0.80 33.20
CA MET A 466 38.98 0.46 33.92
C MET A 466 38.12 0.60 35.19
N GLY A 467 37.23 -0.36 35.48
CA GLY A 467 36.31 -0.27 36.62
C GLY A 467 35.24 0.84 36.51
N LEU A 468 35.05 1.42 35.32
CA LEU A 468 34.13 2.54 35.07
C LEU A 468 32.67 2.12 34.81
N ALA A 469 32.37 0.82 34.86
CA ALA A 469 31.03 0.32 34.56
C ALA A 469 29.95 0.94 35.48
N GLY A 470 30.25 1.14 36.76
CA GLY A 470 29.33 1.78 37.72
C GLY A 470 29.06 3.24 37.38
N THR A 471 30.11 4.04 37.16
CA THR A 471 29.99 5.47 36.84
C THR A 471 29.30 5.72 35.50
N MET A 472 29.57 4.88 34.49
CA MET A 472 28.84 4.92 33.21
C MET A 472 27.35 4.60 33.39
N THR A 473 27.03 3.61 34.25
CA THR A 473 25.63 3.25 34.57
C THR A 473 24.90 4.42 35.22
N GLU A 474 25.50 5.06 36.23
CA GLU A 474 24.93 6.25 36.87
C GLU A 474 24.73 7.41 35.89
N SER A 475 25.69 7.62 35.00
CA SER A 475 25.58 8.68 33.98
C SER A 475 24.43 8.42 32.99
N ILE A 476 24.27 7.17 32.53
CA ILE A 476 23.14 6.76 31.68
C ILE A 476 21.81 6.91 32.44
N GLN A 477 21.77 6.53 33.71
CA GLN A 477 20.60 6.70 34.58
C GLN A 477 20.22 8.18 34.73
N GLY A 478 21.20 9.07 34.92
CA GLY A 478 20.97 10.52 34.92
C GLY A 478 20.40 11.04 33.60
N GLN A 479 20.89 10.54 32.45
CA GLN A 479 20.28 10.87 31.15
C GLN A 479 18.85 10.33 31.04
N ARG A 480 18.55 9.17 31.62
CA ARG A 480 17.20 8.58 31.63
C ARG A 480 16.23 9.41 32.45
N GLU A 481 16.63 9.91 33.62
CA GLU A 481 15.79 10.78 34.45
C GLU A 481 15.53 12.13 33.78
N ALA A 482 16.56 12.71 33.14
CA ALA A 482 16.41 13.89 32.29
C ALA A 482 15.45 13.64 31.11
N GLU A 483 15.55 12.50 30.43
CA GLU A 483 14.64 12.10 29.35
C GLU A 483 13.18 12.03 29.85
N VAL A 484 12.95 11.38 30.99
CA VAL A 484 11.62 11.22 31.58
C VAL A 484 11.02 12.57 31.98
N SER A 485 11.79 13.44 32.63
CA SER A 485 11.32 14.77 33.04
C SER A 485 10.96 15.66 31.85
N LEU A 486 11.77 15.63 30.78
CA LEU A 486 11.48 16.34 29.53
C LEU A 486 10.25 15.75 28.80
N SER A 487 10.05 14.43 28.86
CA SER A 487 8.88 13.77 28.26
C SER A 487 7.56 14.19 28.92
N ARG A 488 7.58 14.65 30.19
CA ARG A 488 6.39 15.05 30.94
C ARG A 488 5.55 16.10 30.22
N ARG A 489 6.19 17.14 29.64
CA ARG A 489 5.50 18.18 28.88
C ARG A 489 4.80 17.63 27.64
N TYR A 490 5.48 16.77 26.88
CA TYR A 490 4.92 16.10 25.71
C TYR A 490 3.72 15.22 26.09
N ARG A 491 3.86 14.39 27.13
CA ARG A 491 2.79 13.50 27.60
C ARG A 491 1.56 14.26 28.07
N TRP A 492 1.73 15.37 28.81
CA TRP A 492 0.60 16.22 29.19
C TRP A 492 -0.13 16.84 28.01
N ILE A 493 0.60 17.26 26.96
CA ILE A 493 -0.02 17.75 25.71
C ILE A 493 -0.85 16.65 25.06
N VAL A 494 -0.33 15.41 24.99
CA VAL A 494 -1.07 14.26 24.45
C VAL A 494 -2.32 13.96 25.26
N ILE A 495 -2.22 13.98 26.59
CA ILE A 495 -3.37 13.79 27.49
C ILE A 495 -4.42 14.87 27.23
N LEU A 496 -4.04 16.14 27.18
CA LEU A 496 -4.97 17.25 26.93
C LEU A 496 -5.67 17.12 25.57
N ILE A 497 -4.94 16.79 24.50
CA ILE A 497 -5.51 16.55 23.17
C ILE A 497 -6.52 15.39 23.22
N THR A 498 -6.17 14.30 23.90
CA THR A 498 -7.02 13.11 24.00
C THR A 498 -8.28 13.39 24.80
N VAL A 499 -8.17 14.11 25.93
CA VAL A 499 -9.30 14.51 26.77
C VAL A 499 -10.23 15.44 26.00
N ILE A 500 -9.72 16.52 25.42
CA ILE A 500 -10.52 17.47 24.64
C ILE A 500 -11.20 16.76 23.45
N GLY A 501 -10.47 15.90 22.74
CA GLY A 501 -11.00 15.12 21.64
C GLY A 501 -12.10 14.13 22.04
N SER A 502 -12.13 13.68 23.30
CA SER A 502 -13.13 12.74 23.82
C SER A 502 -14.38 13.42 24.38
N ILE A 503 -14.36 14.75 24.59
CA ILE A 503 -15.50 15.51 25.12
C ILE A 503 -16.77 15.32 24.27
N PRO A 504 -16.75 15.44 22.92
CA PRO A 504 -17.94 15.24 22.11
C PRO A 504 -18.55 13.85 22.27
N THR A 505 -17.72 12.80 22.34
CA THR A 505 -18.18 11.41 22.48
C THR A 505 -18.76 11.13 23.86
N GLY A 506 -18.12 11.60 24.93
CA GLY A 506 -18.55 11.34 26.30
C GLY A 506 -19.73 12.21 26.76
N TYR A 507 -19.68 13.51 26.47
CA TYR A 507 -20.65 14.48 26.97
C TYR A 507 -21.68 14.94 25.93
N GLY A 508 -21.42 14.72 24.64
CA GLY A 508 -22.33 15.12 23.56
C GLY A 508 -23.75 14.57 23.74
N PRO A 509 -23.94 13.25 23.91
CA PRO A 509 -25.27 12.68 24.13
C PRO A 509 -25.94 13.22 25.40
N VAL A 510 -25.21 13.29 26.51
CA VAL A 510 -25.73 13.76 27.80
C VAL A 510 -26.26 15.20 27.68
N LEU A 511 -25.45 16.12 27.15
CA LEU A 511 -25.83 17.53 27.02
C LEU A 511 -26.96 17.73 26.01
N THR A 512 -26.98 16.94 24.92
CA THR A 512 -28.05 17.01 23.91
C THR A 512 -29.38 16.53 24.50
N PHE A 513 -29.41 15.44 25.28
CA PHE A 513 -30.64 14.97 25.92
C PHE A 513 -31.13 15.89 27.05
N ILE A 514 -30.22 16.46 27.85
CA ILE A 514 -30.60 17.46 28.87
C ILE A 514 -31.27 18.67 28.22
N ALA A 515 -30.69 19.21 27.15
CA ALA A 515 -31.26 20.34 26.46
C ALA A 515 -32.59 20.02 25.77
N PHE A 516 -32.74 18.81 25.22
CA PHE A 516 -34.02 18.35 24.70
C PHE A 516 -35.08 18.27 25.82
N ALA A 517 -34.73 17.72 26.98
CA ALA A 517 -35.64 17.63 28.12
C ALA A 517 -36.09 19.03 28.60
N ILE A 518 -35.17 19.99 28.65
CA ILE A 518 -35.48 21.40 28.96
C ILE A 518 -36.43 21.98 27.91
N GLN A 519 -36.17 21.74 26.62
CA GLN A 519 -37.03 22.23 25.54
C GLN A 519 -38.44 21.64 25.61
N ALA A 520 -38.56 20.32 25.81
CA ALA A 520 -39.85 19.64 25.92
C ALA A 520 -40.67 20.20 27.10
N HIS A 521 -40.00 20.48 28.23
CA HIS A 521 -40.62 21.11 29.38
C HIS A 521 -41.12 22.52 29.09
N ILE A 522 -40.32 23.35 28.40
CA ILE A 522 -40.70 24.73 28.04
C ILE A 522 -41.85 24.76 27.02
N ARG A 523 -41.87 23.83 26.07
CA ARG A 523 -42.89 23.79 25.00
C ARG A 523 -44.18 23.07 25.37
N HIS A 524 -44.26 22.51 26.58
CA HIS A 524 -45.37 21.63 27.00
C HIS A 524 -45.62 20.48 26.00
N GLU A 525 -44.57 20.04 25.30
CA GLU A 525 -44.62 18.89 24.38
C GLU A 525 -44.41 17.58 25.15
N ASN A 526 -44.93 16.47 24.63
CA ASN A 526 -44.71 15.16 25.23
C ASN A 526 -43.22 14.83 25.33
N ALA A 527 -42.84 14.14 26.41
CA ALA A 527 -41.46 13.69 26.63
C ALA A 527 -40.93 12.87 25.45
N LEU A 528 -39.60 12.85 25.32
CA LEU A 528 -38.86 12.12 24.28
C LEU A 528 -39.36 10.67 24.14
N SER A 529 -39.87 10.31 22.96
CA SER A 529 -40.29 8.92 22.71
C SER A 529 -39.10 7.96 22.77
N THR A 530 -39.33 6.70 23.15
CA THR A 530 -38.27 5.67 23.19
C THR A 530 -37.57 5.53 21.84
N ASN A 531 -38.32 5.51 20.73
CA ASN A 531 -37.75 5.49 19.37
C ASN A 531 -36.87 6.72 19.10
N GLN A 532 -37.34 7.92 19.43
CA GLN A 532 -36.54 9.14 19.23
C GLN A 532 -35.28 9.14 20.09
N ALA A 533 -35.34 8.64 21.33
CA ALA A 533 -34.19 8.56 22.23
C ALA A 533 -33.08 7.65 21.68
N PHE A 534 -33.41 6.39 21.38
CA PHE A 534 -32.42 5.41 20.91
C PHE A 534 -31.89 5.75 19.52
N THR A 535 -32.76 6.22 18.61
CA THR A 535 -32.33 6.64 17.26
C THR A 535 -31.40 7.86 17.35
N SER A 536 -31.71 8.84 18.20
CA SER A 536 -30.84 10.00 18.40
C SER A 536 -29.51 9.61 19.04
N LEU A 537 -29.52 8.70 20.03
CA LEU A 537 -28.29 8.18 20.64
C LEU A 537 -27.40 7.47 19.61
N ALA A 538 -27.99 6.66 18.73
CA ALA A 538 -27.29 6.00 17.64
C ALA A 538 -26.67 7.02 16.65
N ILE A 539 -27.45 8.03 16.21
CA ILE A 539 -26.95 9.11 15.33
C ILE A 539 -25.84 9.91 16.02
N LEU A 540 -26.00 10.25 17.30
CA LEU A 540 -24.98 10.96 18.09
C LEU A 540 -23.68 10.15 18.17
N SER A 541 -23.74 8.85 18.41
CA SER A 541 -22.55 7.98 18.41
C SER A 541 -21.85 7.94 17.04
N LEU A 542 -22.63 7.93 15.95
CA LEU A 542 -22.13 7.94 14.57
C LEU A 542 -21.57 9.30 14.11
N VAL A 543 -21.93 10.40 14.77
CA VAL A 543 -21.33 11.73 14.52
C VAL A 543 -20.11 11.96 15.39
N THR A 544 -20.20 11.65 16.68
CA THR A 544 -19.16 11.97 17.66
C THR A 544 -17.88 11.18 17.46
N ALA A 545 -17.96 9.90 17.06
CA ALA A 545 -16.77 9.09 16.78
C ALA A 545 -15.95 9.61 15.57
N PRO A 546 -16.54 9.92 14.40
CA PRO A 546 -15.82 10.57 13.30
C PRO A 546 -15.24 11.95 13.66
N VAL A 547 -15.96 12.74 14.46
CA VAL A 547 -15.43 14.02 14.98
C VAL A 547 -14.16 13.79 15.79
N GLN A 548 -14.19 12.87 16.76
CA GLN A 548 -13.02 12.53 17.56
C GLN A 548 -11.84 12.08 16.68
N ALA A 549 -12.11 11.25 15.67
CA ALA A 549 -11.09 10.79 14.75
C ALA A 549 -10.47 11.93 13.93
N LEU A 550 -11.27 12.89 13.44
CA LEU A 550 -10.79 14.09 12.74
C LEU A 550 -9.89 14.95 13.63
N LEU A 551 -10.26 15.13 14.90
CA LEU A 551 -9.47 15.90 15.87
C LEU A 551 -8.10 15.26 16.11
N LEU A 552 -8.04 13.94 16.18
CA LEU A 552 -6.80 13.18 16.38
C LEU A 552 -5.99 13.01 15.08
N ALA A 553 -6.60 13.19 13.90
CA ALA A 553 -5.90 13.08 12.62
C ALA A 553 -4.92 14.24 12.38
N ALA A 554 -5.21 15.46 12.86
CA ALA A 554 -4.42 16.65 12.55
C ALA A 554 -2.92 16.54 12.94
N PRO A 555 -2.55 16.10 14.17
CA PRO A 555 -1.15 15.82 14.51
C PRO A 555 -0.48 14.77 13.63
N MET A 556 -1.22 13.71 13.24
CA MET A 556 -0.68 12.62 12.41
C MET A 556 -0.37 13.09 10.98
N VAL A 557 -1.27 13.88 10.39
CA VAL A 557 -1.07 14.47 9.06
C VAL A 557 0.09 15.47 9.08
N ALA A 558 0.18 16.33 10.10
CA ALA A 558 1.29 17.27 10.24
C ALA A 558 2.64 16.55 10.39
N ALA A 559 2.69 15.47 11.18
CA ALA A 559 3.88 14.64 11.33
C ALA A 559 4.30 13.98 10.00
N GLY A 560 3.34 13.44 9.24
CA GLY A 560 3.57 12.88 7.91
C GLY A 560 4.14 13.91 6.93
N ASN A 561 3.56 15.11 6.88
CA ASN A 561 4.05 16.20 6.04
C ASN A 561 5.50 16.59 6.37
N GLY A 562 5.85 16.67 7.67
CA GLY A 562 7.22 16.94 8.09
C GLY A 562 8.23 15.87 7.65
N CYS A 563 7.82 14.60 7.56
CA CYS A 563 8.66 13.52 7.03
C CYS A 563 8.84 13.63 5.51
N ILE A 564 7.75 13.94 4.78
CA ILE A 564 7.81 14.17 3.32
C ILE A 564 8.77 15.31 3.00
N GLN A 565 8.71 16.42 3.74
CA GLN A 565 9.63 17.55 3.56
C GLN A 565 11.09 17.14 3.77
N ARG A 566 11.42 16.33 4.79
CA ARG A 566 12.79 15.82 5.00
C ARG A 566 13.27 14.96 3.84
N ILE A 567 12.44 14.03 3.36
CA ILE A 567 12.78 13.21 2.19
C ILE A 567 12.98 14.09 0.96
N GLN A 568 12.11 15.08 0.74
CA GLN A 568 12.25 16.00 -0.39
C GLN A 568 13.56 16.80 -0.32
N THR A 569 13.95 17.29 0.86
CA THR A 569 15.25 17.96 1.05
C THR A 569 16.42 17.02 0.74
N PHE A 570 16.34 15.76 1.15
CA PHE A 570 17.35 14.75 0.80
C PHE A 570 17.43 14.48 -0.70
N LEU A 571 16.28 14.37 -1.39
CA LEU A 571 16.24 14.15 -2.84
C LEU A 571 16.77 15.35 -3.65
N ARG A 572 16.71 16.56 -3.08
CA ARG A 572 17.21 17.81 -3.67
C ARG A 572 18.72 17.98 -3.58
N ALA A 573 19.40 17.27 -2.68
CA ALA A 573 20.83 17.40 -2.54
C ALA A 573 21.55 17.11 -3.87
N SER A 574 22.69 17.75 -4.12
CA SER A 574 23.44 17.59 -5.37
C SER A 574 23.78 16.11 -5.58
N SER A 575 23.53 15.61 -6.78
CA SER A 575 24.04 14.30 -7.17
C SER A 575 25.53 14.40 -7.47
N TRP A 576 26.24 13.31 -7.25
CA TRP A 576 27.58 13.10 -7.77
C TRP A 576 27.55 13.04 -9.31
N GLU A 577 28.52 13.72 -9.93
CA GLU A 577 28.77 13.68 -11.37
C GLU A 577 30.27 13.38 -11.55
N ASP A 578 30.61 12.39 -12.36
CA ASP A 578 31.99 12.00 -12.62
C ASP A 578 32.67 13.05 -13.50
N ALA A 579 33.52 13.89 -12.91
CA ALA A 579 34.24 14.94 -13.62
C ALA A 579 35.46 14.43 -14.39
N ARG A 580 35.85 13.16 -14.25
CA ARG A 580 37.04 12.58 -14.89
C ARG A 580 36.83 12.38 -16.39
N LEU A 581 37.88 12.66 -17.15
CA LEU A 581 37.92 12.46 -18.60
C LEU A 581 38.48 11.08 -18.94
N LEU A 582 37.92 10.41 -19.93
CA LEU A 582 38.51 9.20 -20.50
C LEU A 582 39.58 9.55 -21.53
N LEU A 583 40.65 8.76 -21.58
CA LEU A 583 41.72 8.91 -22.58
C LEU A 583 41.21 8.85 -24.02
N GLU A 584 40.14 8.11 -24.30
CA GLU A 584 39.54 8.03 -25.64
C GLU A 584 38.79 9.31 -26.05
N GLU A 585 38.14 9.99 -25.09
CA GLU A 585 37.38 11.24 -25.32
C GLU A 585 38.31 12.43 -25.61
N THR A 586 39.55 12.39 -25.10
CA THR A 586 40.54 13.46 -25.31
C THR A 586 41.12 13.45 -26.72
N THR A 587 41.26 12.27 -27.34
CA THR A 587 41.70 12.13 -28.75
C THR A 587 40.71 12.73 -29.76
N SER A 588 39.41 12.72 -29.46
CA SER A 588 38.37 13.35 -30.31
C SER A 588 38.29 14.87 -30.17
N LEU A 589 38.67 15.43 -29.01
CA LEU A 589 38.67 16.87 -28.76
C LEU A 589 39.89 17.56 -29.37
N SER A 590 41.04 16.89 -29.45
CA SER A 590 42.25 17.44 -30.08
C SER A 590 42.20 17.48 -31.61
N SER A 591 41.25 16.78 -32.25
CA SER A 591 41.15 16.69 -33.72
C SER A 591 40.28 17.77 -34.38
N GLN A 592 39.67 18.70 -33.63
CA GLN A 592 38.76 19.71 -34.21
C GLN A 592 39.34 21.13 -34.36
N ASP A 593 40.54 21.44 -33.86
CA ASP A 593 41.03 22.83 -33.81
C ASP A 593 42.42 23.09 -34.44
N LEU A 594 42.92 22.25 -35.34
CA LEU A 594 44.15 22.55 -36.10
C LEU A 594 44.03 22.17 -37.57
N SER A 595 43.35 23.03 -38.35
CA SER A 595 43.62 23.18 -39.77
C SER A 595 44.85 24.08 -39.97
N ASP A 596 45.76 23.60 -40.80
CA ASP A 596 46.90 24.29 -41.42
C ASP A 596 48.09 24.64 -40.51
N ASN A 597 49.03 23.69 -40.39
CA ASN A 597 50.35 23.82 -41.03
C ASN A 597 51.13 22.50 -40.95
N ILE A 598 51.59 22.07 -42.12
CA ILE A 598 52.37 20.86 -42.36
C ILE A 598 53.84 21.14 -42.02
N GLU A 599 54.39 20.44 -41.03
CA GLU A 599 55.82 20.11 -41.02
C GLU A 599 56.00 18.63 -40.65
N MET A 600 56.76 17.93 -41.50
CA MET A 600 57.15 16.53 -41.35
C MET A 600 58.20 16.40 -40.24
N GLU A 601 57.88 15.65 -39.19
CA GLU A 601 58.88 14.95 -38.39
C GLU A 601 58.64 13.44 -38.45
N GLU A 602 59.75 12.71 -38.54
CA GLU A 602 59.84 11.28 -38.79
C GLU A 602 59.04 10.44 -37.79
N MET A 603 58.29 9.49 -38.34
CA MET A 603 57.41 8.58 -37.61
C MET A 603 58.22 7.48 -36.89
N SER A 604 58.98 7.84 -35.85
CA SER A 604 59.38 6.92 -34.78
C SER A 604 58.31 6.92 -33.68
N GLY A 605 57.13 6.39 -34.01
CA GLY A 605 55.93 6.45 -33.18
C GLY A 605 55.45 5.08 -32.70
N LYS A 606 56.30 4.23 -32.11
CA LYS A 606 55.80 3.22 -31.16
C LYS A 606 55.65 3.91 -29.81
N VAL A 607 54.43 4.36 -29.52
CA VAL A 607 53.99 4.98 -28.26
C VAL A 607 54.49 4.13 -27.08
N THR A 608 55.62 4.54 -26.52
CA THR A 608 56.23 3.95 -25.34
C THR A 608 55.43 4.37 -24.11
N GLY A 609 54.65 3.43 -23.57
CA GLY A 609 54.04 3.50 -22.24
C GLY A 609 52.71 4.24 -22.20
N SER A 610 51.61 3.54 -22.49
CA SER A 610 50.25 4.07 -22.30
C SER A 610 50.08 4.57 -20.86
N VAL A 611 49.84 5.87 -20.67
CA VAL A 611 49.52 6.47 -19.38
C VAL A 611 48.20 5.86 -18.86
N ALA A 612 48.19 5.48 -17.58
CA ALA A 612 47.03 4.92 -16.90
C ALA A 612 46.17 6.01 -16.24
N VAL A 613 46.84 6.97 -15.59
CA VAL A 613 46.23 8.12 -14.91
C VAL A 613 47.11 9.34 -15.12
N SER A 614 46.53 10.45 -15.54
CA SER A 614 47.19 11.76 -15.63
C SER A 614 46.37 12.77 -14.83
N VAL A 615 47.00 13.40 -13.85
CA VAL A 615 46.43 14.47 -13.04
C VAL A 615 47.23 15.74 -13.35
N LYS A 616 46.54 16.82 -13.72
CA LYS A 616 47.17 18.12 -14.02
C LYS A 616 46.51 19.26 -13.25
N ASN A 617 47.31 20.08 -12.57
CA ASN A 617 46.89 21.26 -11.81
C ASN A 617 45.69 21.00 -10.87
N LEU A 618 45.67 19.85 -10.18
CA LEU A 618 44.52 19.47 -9.37
C LEU A 618 44.45 20.29 -8.08
N ILE A 619 43.31 20.97 -7.89
CA ILE A 619 42.96 21.68 -6.66
C ILE A 619 41.72 21.04 -6.06
N LEU A 620 41.85 20.45 -4.87
CA LEU A 620 40.77 19.73 -4.19
C LEU A 620 40.35 20.45 -2.90
N ARG A 621 39.05 20.69 -2.77
CA ARG A 621 38.40 21.24 -1.57
C ARG A 621 37.24 20.36 -1.15
N TYR A 622 37.16 20.06 0.13
CA TYR A 622 35.99 19.36 0.70
C TYR A 622 34.76 20.26 0.80
N ASN A 623 34.96 21.55 1.02
CA ASN A 623 33.90 22.55 1.02
C ASN A 623 34.40 23.83 0.32
N LEU A 624 33.52 24.56 -0.34
CA LEU A 624 33.84 25.82 -1.03
C LEU A 624 34.43 26.87 -0.06
N THR A 625 34.10 26.76 1.23
CA THR A 625 34.57 27.65 2.29
C THR A 625 35.80 27.15 3.04
N SER A 626 36.24 25.90 2.85
CA SER A 626 37.41 25.35 3.52
C SER A 626 38.69 25.65 2.73
N GLU A 627 39.83 25.71 3.43
CA GLU A 627 41.13 25.66 2.77
C GLU A 627 41.26 24.41 1.88
N PRO A 628 42.02 24.52 0.78
CA PRO A 628 42.20 23.40 -0.13
C PRO A 628 43.04 22.31 0.52
N ALA A 629 42.55 21.08 0.44
CA ALA A 629 43.22 19.90 0.99
C ALA A 629 44.39 19.45 0.10
N LEU A 630 44.29 19.72 -1.20
CA LEU A 630 45.36 19.50 -2.18
C LEU A 630 45.41 20.73 -3.09
N ASN A 631 46.62 21.21 -3.36
CA ASN A 631 46.90 22.34 -4.26
C ASN A 631 47.93 21.92 -5.29
N ASP A 632 47.70 22.29 -6.54
CA ASP A 632 48.65 22.21 -7.65
C ASP A 632 49.34 20.84 -7.75
N ILE A 633 48.52 19.77 -7.73
CA ILE A 633 49.03 18.41 -7.90
C ILE A 633 49.11 18.05 -9.38
N ASP A 634 50.33 17.73 -9.83
CA ASP A 634 50.62 17.12 -11.12
C ASP A 634 51.18 15.70 -10.91
N MET A 635 50.59 14.71 -11.58
CA MET A 635 51.00 13.31 -11.46
C MET A 635 50.68 12.51 -12.73
N GLU A 636 51.62 11.71 -13.21
CA GLU A 636 51.38 10.73 -14.28
C GLU A 636 51.75 9.31 -13.81
N LEU A 637 50.81 8.38 -13.95
CA LEU A 637 50.98 6.97 -13.63
C LEU A 637 50.95 6.16 -14.93
N LYS A 638 51.96 5.30 -15.15
CA LYS A 638 52.06 4.48 -16.37
C LYS A 638 51.38 3.13 -16.16
N ARG A 639 50.86 2.52 -17.24
CA ARG A 639 50.37 1.13 -17.16
C ARG A 639 51.54 0.18 -16.90
N GLY A 640 51.29 -0.85 -16.08
CA GLY A 640 52.29 -1.86 -15.73
C GLY A 640 53.35 -1.43 -14.71
N SER A 641 53.25 -0.24 -14.12
CA SER A 641 54.16 0.21 -13.06
C SER A 641 53.54 0.05 -11.66
N LEU A 642 54.37 -0.27 -10.68
CA LEU A 642 54.03 -0.19 -9.25
C LEU A 642 54.47 1.17 -8.71
N THR A 643 53.52 2.02 -8.32
CA THR A 643 53.79 3.35 -7.75
C THR A 643 53.42 3.38 -6.27
N MET A 644 54.35 3.85 -5.43
CA MET A 644 54.14 4.00 -3.99
C MET A 644 54.05 5.48 -3.62
N LEU A 645 52.97 5.88 -2.94
CA LEU A 645 52.76 7.25 -2.46
C LEU A 645 53.09 7.35 -0.97
N VAL A 646 54.07 8.17 -0.61
CA VAL A 646 54.54 8.33 0.79
C VAL A 646 54.36 9.78 1.23
N GLY A 647 54.05 10.01 2.50
CA GLY A 647 53.98 11.35 3.08
C GLY A 647 53.44 11.38 4.52
N PRO A 648 53.49 12.54 5.20
CA PRO A 648 53.06 12.69 6.59
C PRO A 648 51.59 12.31 6.85
N ILE A 649 51.23 11.95 8.08
CA ILE A 649 49.82 11.68 8.43
C ILE A 649 49.00 12.96 8.19
N GLY A 650 47.83 12.82 7.58
CA GLY A 650 46.97 13.97 7.25
C GLY A 650 47.35 14.75 5.99
N SER A 651 48.39 14.36 5.26
CA SER A 651 48.85 15.05 4.04
C SER A 651 47.95 14.90 2.80
N GLY A 652 46.70 14.45 2.95
CA GLY A 652 45.76 14.32 1.82
C GLY A 652 45.93 13.10 0.89
N LYS A 653 46.77 12.11 1.24
CA LYS A 653 46.99 10.89 0.41
C LYS A 653 45.69 10.16 0.04
N SER A 654 44.85 9.87 1.04
CA SER A 654 43.56 9.20 0.83
C SER A 654 42.60 10.07 0.01
N SER A 655 42.69 11.40 0.17
CA SER A 655 41.91 12.38 -0.60
C SER A 655 42.29 12.35 -2.08
N LEU A 656 43.59 12.29 -2.39
CA LEU A 656 44.09 12.18 -3.76
C LEU A 656 43.60 10.88 -4.41
N MET A 657 43.66 9.75 -3.69
CA MET A 657 43.17 8.47 -4.20
C MET A 657 41.67 8.49 -4.46
N LYS A 658 40.87 9.07 -3.55
CA LYS A 658 39.42 9.25 -3.76
C LYS A 658 39.11 10.19 -4.93
N ALA A 659 39.94 11.21 -5.19
CA ALA A 659 39.80 12.08 -6.36
C ALA A 659 40.05 11.32 -7.67
N VAL A 660 41.10 10.50 -7.73
CA VAL A 660 41.40 9.64 -8.90
C VAL A 660 40.30 8.60 -9.14
N LEU A 661 39.69 8.07 -8.07
CA LEU A 661 38.51 7.20 -8.15
C LEU A 661 37.24 7.92 -8.63
N GLY A 662 37.25 9.26 -8.65
CA GLY A 662 36.12 10.09 -9.03
C GLY A 662 35.17 10.40 -7.87
N GLU A 663 35.36 9.83 -6.69
CA GLU A 663 34.45 9.96 -5.52
C GLU A 663 34.41 11.39 -4.94
N LEU A 664 35.52 12.13 -5.02
CA LEU A 664 35.60 13.50 -4.53
C LEU A 664 35.54 14.51 -5.69
N PRO A 665 34.65 15.51 -5.63
CA PRO A 665 34.69 16.62 -6.58
C PRO A 665 35.95 17.46 -6.35
N TYR A 666 36.47 18.03 -7.44
CA TYR A 666 37.61 18.95 -7.42
C TYR A 666 37.20 20.31 -8.01
N GLN A 667 37.88 21.38 -7.61
CA GLN A 667 37.55 22.74 -8.02
C GLN A 667 38.13 23.10 -9.39
N SER A 668 39.38 22.71 -9.61
CA SER A 668 40.17 23.03 -10.80
C SER A 668 41.14 21.89 -11.10
N GLY A 669 41.64 21.87 -12.33
CA GLY A 669 42.53 20.84 -12.85
C GLY A 669 41.79 19.81 -13.72
N THR A 670 42.55 18.84 -14.22
CA THR A 670 42.01 17.73 -15.02
C THR A 670 42.55 16.40 -14.54
N ILE A 671 41.65 15.43 -14.39
CA ILE A 671 41.99 14.03 -14.13
C ILE A 671 41.58 13.23 -15.36
N ILE A 672 42.56 12.63 -16.01
CA ILE A 672 42.41 11.81 -17.19
C ILE A 672 42.74 10.37 -16.80
N VAL A 673 41.82 9.43 -17.05
CA VAL A 673 41.98 8.01 -16.70
C VAL A 673 41.81 7.11 -17.92
N ALA A 674 42.55 6.01 -17.94
CA ALA A 674 42.48 5.05 -19.04
C ALA A 674 41.28 4.09 -18.94
N SER A 675 40.68 3.98 -17.76
CA SER A 675 39.47 3.20 -17.48
C SER A 675 38.77 3.80 -16.26
N LYS A 676 37.43 3.72 -16.23
CA LYS A 676 36.63 4.06 -15.03
C LYS A 676 36.52 2.91 -14.03
N SER A 677 36.96 1.70 -14.38
CA SER A 677 36.98 0.55 -13.48
C SER A 677 38.25 0.54 -12.63
N PHE A 678 38.09 0.66 -11.32
CA PHE A 678 39.19 0.66 -10.35
C PHE A 678 38.95 -0.39 -9.26
N ALA A 679 40.02 -1.07 -8.86
CA ALA A 679 40.07 -1.85 -7.63
C ALA A 679 40.54 -0.94 -6.49
N TYR A 680 39.73 -0.75 -5.45
CA TYR A 680 40.03 0.14 -4.31
C TYR A 680 39.89 -0.52 -2.95
N SER A 681 41.01 -0.61 -2.21
CA SER A 681 41.04 -1.03 -0.81
C SER A 681 41.09 0.18 0.10
N ALA A 682 40.01 0.42 0.84
CA ALA A 682 39.96 1.52 1.80
C ALA A 682 40.82 1.25 3.03
N GLN A 683 41.25 2.33 3.70
CA GLN A 683 41.98 2.23 4.98
C GLN A 683 41.15 1.53 6.06
N THR A 684 39.83 1.74 6.05
CA THR A 684 38.88 1.01 6.89
C THR A 684 38.16 -0.02 6.02
N SER A 685 38.38 -1.30 6.30
CA SER A 685 37.76 -2.40 5.56
C SER A 685 36.23 -2.38 5.68
N TRP A 686 35.54 -2.55 4.56
CA TRP A 686 34.09 -2.76 4.51
C TRP A 686 33.81 -4.18 4.03
N LEU A 687 33.19 -4.99 4.89
CA LEU A 687 32.85 -6.37 4.63
C LEU A 687 31.33 -6.56 4.72
N LEU A 688 30.78 -7.35 3.79
CA LEU A 688 29.39 -7.75 3.78
C LEU A 688 29.18 -8.90 4.78
N ASN A 689 27.97 -9.02 5.33
CA ASN A 689 27.59 -10.12 6.21
C ASN A 689 27.25 -11.39 5.41
N ILE A 690 28.24 -11.92 4.69
CA ILE A 690 28.15 -13.11 3.82
C ILE A 690 29.36 -14.02 4.09
N SER A 691 29.45 -15.19 3.45
CA SER A 691 30.60 -16.09 3.66
C SER A 691 31.89 -15.47 3.14
N ILE A 692 33.04 -15.84 3.73
CA ILE A 692 34.36 -15.35 3.31
C ILE A 692 34.59 -15.61 1.82
N ARG A 693 34.21 -16.78 1.34
CA ARG A 693 34.28 -17.13 -0.08
C ARG A 693 33.51 -16.14 -0.97
N GLN A 694 32.28 -15.78 -0.58
CA GLN A 694 31.47 -14.79 -1.30
C GLN A 694 32.01 -13.35 -1.17
N ILE A 695 32.67 -13.01 -0.06
CA ILE A 695 33.36 -11.71 0.09
C ILE A 695 34.49 -11.60 -0.93
N ILE A 696 35.31 -12.65 -1.06
CA ILE A 696 36.49 -12.68 -1.95
C ILE A 696 36.04 -12.73 -3.41
N CYS A 697 35.19 -13.69 -3.78
CA CYS A 697 34.80 -13.91 -5.18
C CYS A 697 33.76 -12.89 -5.69
N GLY A 698 33.11 -12.17 -4.78
CA GLY A 698 32.00 -11.27 -5.08
C GLY A 698 30.64 -11.94 -4.81
N PRO A 699 29.61 -11.16 -4.44
CA PRO A 699 28.29 -11.68 -4.05
C PRO A 699 27.42 -12.15 -5.22
N ILE A 700 27.97 -12.27 -6.44
CA ILE A 700 27.22 -12.62 -7.65
C ILE A 700 27.34 -14.13 -7.87
N GLU A 701 26.24 -14.86 -7.71
CA GLU A 701 26.23 -16.33 -7.79
C GLU A 701 26.48 -16.90 -9.20
N ASP A 702 26.36 -16.08 -10.25
CA ASP A 702 26.38 -16.52 -11.66
C ASP A 702 27.78 -16.57 -12.30
N THR A 703 28.84 -16.12 -11.62
CA THR A 703 30.20 -16.19 -12.16
C THR A 703 30.89 -17.48 -11.72
N PRO A 704 31.33 -18.36 -12.65
CA PRO A 704 32.07 -19.56 -12.28
C PRO A 704 33.39 -19.15 -11.59
N ILE A 705 33.58 -19.62 -10.36
CA ILE A 705 34.79 -19.35 -9.59
C ILE A 705 35.92 -20.22 -10.14
N ASP A 706 37.01 -19.59 -10.58
CA ASP A 706 38.25 -20.30 -10.87
C ASP A 706 38.92 -20.72 -9.56
N GLU A 707 38.75 -21.99 -9.21
CA GLU A 707 39.25 -22.57 -7.96
C GLU A 707 40.79 -22.53 -7.86
N ASN A 708 41.51 -22.57 -8.99
CA ASN A 708 42.97 -22.48 -8.98
C ASN A 708 43.42 -21.04 -8.70
N TRP A 709 42.76 -20.06 -9.32
CA TRP A 709 43.01 -18.66 -9.04
C TRP A 709 42.64 -18.30 -7.59
N TYR A 710 41.50 -18.78 -7.11
CA TYR A 710 41.05 -18.59 -5.73
C TYR A 710 42.09 -19.07 -4.71
N ARG A 711 42.59 -20.31 -4.86
CA ARG A 711 43.65 -20.86 -4.00
C ARG A 711 44.96 -20.08 -4.11
N THR A 712 45.33 -19.66 -5.31
CA THR A 712 46.54 -18.85 -5.54
C THR A 712 46.44 -17.52 -4.79
N VAL A 713 45.26 -16.89 -4.80
CA VAL A 713 45.01 -15.64 -4.07
C VAL A 713 45.02 -15.86 -2.56
N LEU A 714 44.39 -16.92 -2.04
CA LEU A 714 44.42 -17.24 -0.62
C LEU A 714 45.86 -17.40 -0.10
N HIS A 715 46.67 -18.20 -0.81
CA HIS A 715 48.06 -18.42 -0.47
C HIS A 715 48.90 -17.14 -0.60
N ALA A 716 48.71 -16.35 -1.66
CA ALA A 716 49.45 -15.11 -1.86
C ALA A 716 49.08 -14.00 -0.84
N CYS A 717 47.91 -14.10 -0.21
CA CYS A 717 47.46 -13.22 0.88
C CYS A 717 47.66 -13.84 2.27
N ALA A 718 48.29 -15.03 2.36
CA ALA A 718 48.53 -15.78 3.59
C ALA A 718 47.25 -16.05 4.41
N LEU A 719 46.10 -16.22 3.75
CA LEU A 719 44.81 -16.47 4.40
C LEU A 719 44.60 -17.96 4.79
N ASP A 720 45.45 -18.88 4.31
CA ASP A 720 45.27 -20.32 4.53
C ASP A 720 45.28 -20.70 6.02
N GLU A 721 46.18 -20.10 6.81
CA GLU A 721 46.27 -20.35 8.26
C GLU A 721 45.11 -19.72 9.03
N ASP A 722 44.67 -18.52 8.63
CA ASP A 722 43.54 -17.82 9.24
C ASP A 722 42.22 -18.60 9.04
N LEU A 723 42.01 -19.14 7.83
CA LEU A 723 40.82 -19.94 7.51
C LEU A 723 40.78 -21.26 8.29
N GLN A 724 41.93 -21.87 8.60
CA GLN A 724 41.97 -23.10 9.41
C GLN A 724 41.55 -22.88 10.87
N GLN A 725 41.69 -21.65 11.38
CA GLN A 725 41.27 -21.31 12.74
C GLN A 725 39.77 -21.03 12.86
N LEU A 726 39.08 -20.86 11.73
CA LEU A 726 37.64 -20.63 11.69
C LEU A 726 36.85 -21.95 11.70
N PRO A 727 35.70 -22.02 12.39
CA PRO A 727 34.93 -23.26 12.53
C PRO A 727 34.51 -23.89 11.20
N ASP A 728 34.11 -23.04 10.25
CA ASP A 728 33.60 -23.44 8.93
C ASP A 728 34.53 -22.96 7.79
N SER A 729 35.80 -22.69 8.11
CA SER A 729 36.80 -22.16 7.17
C SER A 729 36.28 -20.99 6.31
N ASP A 730 36.29 -21.12 4.98
CA ASP A 730 35.87 -20.09 4.01
C ASP A 730 34.34 -19.92 3.88
N GLU A 731 33.56 -20.86 4.39
CA GLU A 731 32.09 -20.74 4.49
C GLU A 731 31.64 -20.00 5.75
N SER A 732 32.58 -19.67 6.65
CA SER A 732 32.30 -18.89 7.86
C SER A 732 31.72 -17.51 7.51
N VAL A 733 30.62 -17.14 8.15
CA VAL A 733 29.97 -15.83 7.97
C VAL A 733 30.60 -14.80 8.89
N ILE A 734 31.23 -13.78 8.30
CA ILE A 734 31.77 -12.63 9.04
C ILE A 734 30.62 -11.66 9.32
N GLY A 735 30.44 -11.26 10.58
CA GLY A 735 29.44 -10.26 10.97
C GLY A 735 29.93 -8.82 10.76
N SER A 736 29.08 -7.85 11.09
CA SER A 736 29.33 -6.44 10.80
C SER A 736 30.59 -5.94 11.52
N ARG A 737 31.48 -5.29 10.76
CA ARG A 737 32.81 -4.80 11.21
C ARG A 737 33.81 -5.91 11.60
N GLY A 738 33.73 -7.10 11.00
CA GLY A 738 34.72 -8.15 11.23
C GLY A 738 34.54 -8.94 12.53
N ALA A 739 33.42 -8.74 13.23
CA ALA A 739 33.04 -9.57 14.37
C ALA A 739 32.36 -10.85 13.86
N SER A 740 32.95 -12.02 14.11
CA SER A 740 32.32 -13.32 13.81
C SER A 740 30.94 -13.40 14.48
N ALA A 741 29.90 -13.76 13.70
CA ALA A 741 28.51 -13.76 14.17
C ALA A 741 28.20 -14.92 15.15
N GLN A 742 29.06 -15.95 15.22
CA GLN A 742 28.98 -16.99 16.24
C GLN A 742 29.64 -16.51 17.53
N ARG A 743 28.81 -16.34 18.56
CA ARG A 743 29.21 -16.01 19.93
C ARG A 743 30.28 -16.98 20.43
N GLY A 744 31.53 -16.54 20.59
CA GLY A 744 32.53 -17.32 21.34
C GLY A 744 33.99 -16.88 21.25
N THR A 745 34.47 -16.32 20.15
CA THR A 745 35.90 -16.13 19.94
C THR A 745 36.23 -14.71 19.48
N GLU A 746 36.65 -13.85 20.43
CA GLU A 746 37.11 -12.46 20.20
C GLU A 746 38.48 -12.36 19.47
N ALA A 747 38.98 -13.44 18.85
CA ALA A 747 40.36 -13.52 18.40
C ALA A 747 40.63 -13.03 16.95
N ALA A 748 39.61 -12.91 16.09
CA ALA A 748 39.83 -12.69 14.65
C ALA A 748 39.67 -11.23 14.15
N GLY A 749 39.45 -10.25 15.05
CA GLY A 749 38.95 -8.93 14.65
C GLY A 749 39.97 -7.93 14.10
N GLY A 750 41.28 -8.19 14.18
CA GLY A 750 42.30 -7.16 13.91
C GLY A 750 43.09 -7.30 12.61
N ALA A 751 43.36 -8.54 12.16
CA ALA A 751 44.35 -8.81 11.11
C ALA A 751 43.75 -9.32 9.78
N GLY A 752 42.57 -9.94 9.80
CA GLY A 752 42.01 -10.61 8.61
C GLY A 752 41.24 -9.70 7.64
N ALA A 753 40.71 -8.56 8.08
CA ALA A 753 39.83 -7.75 7.23
C ALA A 753 40.60 -7.04 6.09
N GLY A 754 41.86 -6.69 6.33
CA GLY A 754 42.75 -6.12 5.31
C GLY A 754 43.16 -7.16 4.26
N SER A 755 43.56 -8.36 4.70
CA SER A 755 43.92 -9.47 3.80
C SER A 755 42.71 -9.99 3.00
N LEU A 756 41.51 -9.98 3.58
CA LEU A 756 40.26 -10.28 2.87
C LEU A 756 39.94 -9.26 1.76
N CYS A 757 40.09 -7.96 2.03
CA CYS A 757 39.94 -6.92 1.01
C CYS A 757 41.01 -7.06 -0.09
N GLU A 758 42.25 -7.38 0.28
CA GLU A 758 43.33 -7.59 -0.68
C GLU A 758 43.08 -8.82 -1.58
N ALA A 759 42.61 -9.93 -0.99
CA ALA A 759 42.20 -11.13 -1.73
C ALA A 759 41.05 -10.85 -2.71
N ARG A 760 40.06 -10.06 -2.30
CA ARG A 760 38.98 -9.60 -3.19
C ARG A 760 39.50 -8.76 -4.36
N HIS A 761 40.50 -7.91 -4.14
CA HIS A 761 41.08 -7.11 -5.24
C HIS A 761 41.89 -7.93 -6.23
N ARG A 762 42.59 -8.96 -5.74
CA ARG A 762 43.38 -9.84 -6.60
C ARG A 762 42.49 -10.78 -7.43
N THR A 763 41.31 -11.16 -6.94
CA THR A 763 40.33 -11.94 -7.71
C THR A 763 39.53 -11.11 -8.71
N ALA A 764 39.35 -9.80 -8.47
CA ALA A 764 38.68 -8.90 -9.42
C ALA A 764 39.55 -8.45 -10.61
N ARG A 765 40.86 -8.70 -10.56
CA ARG A 765 41.80 -8.54 -11.68
C ARG A 765 41.90 -9.85 -12.45
#